data_AF-A0A914H5E9-F1
#
_entry.id   AF-A0A914H5E9-F1
#
_cell.length_a   1.000
_cell.length_b   1.000
_cell.length_c   1.000
_cell.angle_alpha   90.00
_cell.angle_beta   90.00
_cell.angle_gamma   90.00
#
_symmetry.space_group_name_H-M   'P 1'
#
loop_
_entity.id
_entity.type
_entity.pdbx_description
1 polymer ?
#
loop_
_entity_poly.entity_id
_entity_poly.type
_entity_poly.pdbx_seq_one_letter_code
_entity_poly.pdbx_strand_id
1 'polypeptide(L)'
;MVIERMESRSVVKAASAPNQKHRSPFTSSFYTLFIALGFVDLSKFVLYIVKKCSYWGCVSAIFYPLNHANRAANLIYFFLWALSLVQFQLNFLMSLNRFCAICCSQLYRCRWTPKITQYLLISVFTVSFVTTAPILWQPVCFRSSEMRGIGTLTKMTTGPVFMNISALVVYYNITKVFAISHLAFLLIAYPMMCRKIRHINIKQRSQAVEIRMFYALILLSIANFLFAVYLITWDILSRRHNELAPIAEWTLYIIVDFYDMNSPYGLLITSKVVRKYSLPFCLLWRNRLHYCQSTTRHHAFRQQKAREFLVESAPKQPTGSDNEKLEGISAKENVLEAKNEAESKNENEEINIQAIVDDAIDYAHKISLITLPTNHRERSDLAVITPFSLFPTPFPRDLFELAQKVQKAYNLLYFRISNDFDFLVETFEPVAVTNESVRTMLNILKSVHAEGIKQTKSMVLARSDYMCNVVTNKETNEQHYELKQVEMNAGQIGGLSVSSRITEMHRRTLQKAGLIATNEHVPDNEPDLGTAEMLYAAWQAFNNPKAIILFVASRTTTNRFGQRHIEYEIERISNRAVKVVRIALPQCNEMIEAERLILADDYSLRLDGHTVAVVYLATYSNKVNNWAARHLFERSTAILSPTIALDLASLKKVQQLLAKPGMIERFLPEDPSTVAMLRSTFAGLWSLNDKDERSQKAIKDAIEHPENYVIKPNMEGGGHNFFDQQVREKLLSFTDDEREAHILMQKLQPMVIKNYMVRSLKEPVFGEMTTELGIFGFLVGDSRDKTVAHNVQKGHFLRTKLASVNEGGVSLGTGVFDSPYLIP
;
A
#
# COMPACT_ATOMS: atom_id res chain seq x y z
N MET A 1 -11.81 66.72 9.50
CA MET A 1 -11.53 66.83 10.95
C MET A 1 -11.47 65.43 11.52
N VAL A 2 -10.29 65.02 12.01
CA VAL A 2 -10.02 63.83 12.84
C VAL A 2 -10.24 62.51 12.06
N ILE A 3 -9.23 61.78 11.55
CA ILE A 3 -8.01 61.32 12.22
C ILE A 3 -6.87 61.24 11.18
N GLU A 4 -6.10 62.33 11.08
CA GLU A 4 -4.64 62.25 11.02
C GLU A 4 -4.14 62.08 12.47
N ARG A 5 -3.40 61.01 12.75
CA ARG A 5 -2.24 60.95 13.67
C ARG A 5 -1.94 59.49 13.98
N MET A 6 -1.06 58.90 13.18
CA MET A 6 0.08 58.10 13.66
C MET A 6 0.98 57.56 12.53
N GLU A 7 0.93 58.17 11.34
CA GLU A 7 2.09 58.16 10.43
C GLU A 7 2.98 59.38 10.72
N SER A 8 4.12 59.14 11.37
CA SER A 8 5.44 59.68 11.02
C SER A 8 6.39 59.66 12.22
N ARG A 9 7.61 59.16 11.94
CA ARG A 9 8.82 58.97 12.78
C ARG A 9 9.10 57.46 12.86
N SER A 10 9.91 56.85 12.02
CA SER A 10 11.19 57.34 11.48
C SER A 10 11.56 56.64 10.17
N VAL A 11 11.74 57.45 9.13
CA VAL A 11 12.57 57.11 7.97
C VAL A 11 14.02 57.32 8.38
N VAL A 12 14.84 56.26 8.35
CA VAL A 12 16.27 56.39 8.08
C VAL A 12 16.60 55.52 6.89
N LYS A 13 16.87 56.20 5.77
CA LYS A 13 17.47 55.68 4.53
C LYS A 13 18.75 54.90 4.85
N ALA A 14 18.88 53.70 4.27
CA ALA A 14 20.19 53.18 3.86
C ALA A 14 20.05 52.26 2.64
N ALA A 15 20.38 52.84 1.49
CA ALA A 15 20.94 52.22 0.30
C ALA A 15 20.14 51.11 -0.42
N SER A 16 19.64 51.50 -1.60
CA SER A 16 19.61 50.67 -2.81
C SER A 16 20.79 49.69 -2.88
N ALA A 17 20.53 48.40 -2.72
CA ALA A 17 21.48 47.33 -3.02
C ALA A 17 21.14 46.74 -4.41
N PRO A 18 22.14 46.56 -5.28
CA PRO A 18 21.93 46.21 -6.68
C PRO A 18 21.48 44.76 -6.83
N ASN A 19 20.71 44.50 -7.90
CA ASN A 19 20.42 43.19 -8.50
C ASN A 19 21.03 42.00 -7.75
N GLN A 20 20.21 41.28 -6.98
CA GLN A 20 20.56 39.95 -6.49
C GLN A 20 20.66 39.02 -7.71
N LYS A 21 21.83 39.01 -8.37
CA LYS A 21 22.27 37.86 -9.15
C LYS A 21 22.08 36.63 -8.25
N HIS A 22 21.34 35.65 -8.74
CA HIS A 22 21.22 34.32 -8.15
C HIS A 22 22.62 33.83 -7.77
N ARG A 23 23.01 33.99 -6.49
CA ARG A 23 24.26 33.45 -6.01
C ARG A 23 24.08 31.94 -5.96
N SER A 24 24.92 31.25 -6.72
CA SER A 24 25.02 29.80 -6.72
C SER A 24 24.96 29.25 -5.27
N PRO A 25 24.18 28.18 -5.00
CA PRO A 25 24.05 27.59 -3.67
C PRO A 25 25.42 27.15 -3.08
N PHE A 26 26.43 27.00 -3.94
CA PHE A 26 27.81 26.68 -3.61
C PHE A 26 28.63 27.84 -3.00
N THR A 27 28.06 29.02 -2.82
CA THR A 27 28.76 30.20 -2.25
C THR A 27 28.48 30.45 -0.76
N SER A 28 27.68 29.61 -0.12
CA SER A 28 27.40 29.69 1.32
C SER A 28 28.52 29.06 2.14
N SER A 29 29.07 29.80 3.11
CA SER A 29 30.12 29.33 4.04
C SER A 29 29.77 27.99 4.70
N PHE A 30 28.51 27.77 5.07
CA PHE A 30 28.05 26.48 5.61
C PHE A 30 28.14 25.35 4.58
N TYR A 31 27.74 25.61 3.33
CA TYR A 31 27.71 24.59 2.30
C TYR A 31 29.13 24.21 1.85
N THR A 32 30.06 25.17 1.86
CA THR A 32 31.48 24.92 1.64
C THR A 32 32.08 24.01 2.72
N LEU A 33 31.77 24.27 4.00
CA LEU A 33 32.20 23.40 5.11
C LEU A 33 31.57 22.00 5.01
N PHE A 34 30.29 21.92 4.62
CA PHE A 34 29.58 20.67 4.43
C PHE A 34 30.18 19.82 3.30
N ILE A 35 30.49 20.43 2.15
CA ILE A 35 31.15 19.74 1.03
C ILE A 35 32.53 19.24 1.45
N ALA A 36 33.32 20.09 2.14
CA ALA A 36 34.64 19.69 2.63
C ALA A 36 34.56 18.48 3.56
N LEU A 37 33.56 18.44 4.46
CA LEU A 37 33.29 17.29 5.32
C LEU A 37 32.95 16.04 4.48
N GLY A 38 32.06 16.15 3.50
CA GLY A 38 31.69 15.05 2.62
C GLY A 38 32.86 14.48 1.81
N PHE A 39 33.80 15.31 1.37
CA PHE A 39 35.04 14.84 0.73
C PHE A 39 35.94 14.07 1.69
N VAL A 40 36.03 14.51 2.94
CA VAL A 40 36.80 13.81 3.99
C VAL A 40 36.15 12.46 4.31
N ASP A 41 34.82 12.42 4.45
CA ASP A 41 34.06 11.20 4.70
C ASP A 41 34.24 10.19 3.55
N LEU A 42 34.11 10.64 2.30
CA LEU A 42 34.33 9.81 1.12
C LEU A 42 35.77 9.27 1.06
N SER A 43 36.76 10.12 1.35
CA SER A 43 38.17 9.71 1.37
C SER A 43 38.44 8.66 2.44
N LYS A 44 37.84 8.81 3.63
CA LYS A 44 37.91 7.81 4.71
C LYS A 44 37.21 6.52 4.32
N PHE A 45 36.06 6.59 3.67
CA PHE A 45 35.31 5.42 3.20
C PHE A 45 36.09 4.62 2.15
N VAL A 46 36.77 5.28 1.22
CA VAL A 46 37.65 4.61 0.25
C VAL A 46 38.82 3.92 0.96
N LEU A 47 39.50 4.61 1.89
CA LEU A 47 40.56 3.99 2.71
C LEU A 47 40.03 2.82 3.55
N TYR A 48 38.79 2.91 4.01
CA TYR A 48 38.09 1.84 4.72
C TYR A 48 37.81 0.62 3.84
N ILE A 49 37.32 0.81 2.60
CA ILE A 49 37.09 -0.29 1.67
C ILE A 49 38.39 -1.04 1.37
N VAL A 50 39.46 -0.31 1.05
CA VAL A 50 40.78 -0.90 0.77
C VAL A 50 41.27 -1.72 1.98
N LYS A 51 41.10 -1.18 3.19
CA LYS A 51 41.41 -1.89 4.44
C LYS A 51 40.53 -3.13 4.63
N LYS A 52 39.21 -3.04 4.42
CA LYS A 52 38.25 -4.15 4.58
C LYS A 52 38.52 -5.29 3.61
N CYS A 53 38.74 -4.98 2.33
CA CYS A 53 39.08 -6.00 1.34
C CYS A 53 40.40 -6.73 1.70
N SER A 54 41.37 -6.00 2.26
CA SER A 54 42.61 -6.61 2.79
C SER A 54 42.36 -7.45 4.06
N TYR A 55 41.51 -6.97 4.97
CA TYR A 55 41.12 -7.65 6.22
C TYR A 55 40.39 -8.97 6.00
N TRP A 56 39.58 -9.05 4.94
CA TRP A 56 38.87 -10.27 4.53
C TRP A 56 39.70 -11.18 3.61
N GLY A 57 40.96 -10.82 3.31
CA GLY A 57 41.82 -11.60 2.44
C GLY A 57 41.41 -11.59 0.96
N CYS A 58 40.54 -10.65 0.55
CA CYS A 58 40.04 -10.55 -0.83
C CYS A 58 41.07 -9.98 -1.81
N VAL A 59 42.07 -9.27 -1.31
CA VAL A 59 43.24 -8.80 -2.05
C VAL A 59 44.50 -9.23 -1.32
N SER A 60 45.56 -9.58 -2.05
CA SER A 60 46.87 -9.89 -1.47
C SER A 60 47.26 -8.77 -0.53
N ALA A 61 47.58 -9.09 0.73
CA ALA A 61 47.85 -8.06 1.71
C ALA A 61 48.97 -7.16 1.19
N ILE A 62 48.64 -5.89 0.92
CA ILE A 62 49.60 -4.79 0.66
C ILE A 62 50.60 -4.68 1.84
N PHE A 63 50.37 -5.43 2.92
CA PHE A 63 50.99 -5.33 4.24
C PHE A 63 51.83 -6.54 4.68
N TYR A 64 52.39 -7.34 3.76
CA TYR A 64 53.38 -8.37 4.13
C TYR A 64 54.77 -7.75 4.40
N PRO A 65 55.51 -8.13 5.45
CA PRO A 65 55.25 -9.22 6.41
C PRO A 65 54.53 -8.78 7.70
N LEU A 66 53.62 -9.64 8.17
CA LEU A 66 52.88 -9.48 9.42
C LEU A 66 53.81 -9.46 10.64
N ASN A 67 53.38 -8.85 11.75
CA ASN A 67 54.14 -8.60 12.98
C ASN A 67 55.43 -7.76 12.83
N HIS A 68 55.75 -7.28 11.62
CA HIS A 68 56.90 -6.42 11.37
C HIS A 68 56.46 -5.02 10.95
N ALA A 69 57.31 -4.02 11.26
CA ALA A 69 56.97 -2.63 11.01
C ALA A 69 56.80 -2.42 9.51
N ASN A 70 55.66 -1.86 9.12
CA ASN A 70 55.25 -1.79 7.74
C ASN A 70 55.00 -0.32 7.35
N ARG A 71 55.79 0.19 6.40
CA ARG A 71 55.68 1.57 5.93
C ARG A 71 54.32 1.88 5.29
N ALA A 72 53.70 0.92 4.61
CA ALA A 72 52.36 1.08 4.06
C ALA A 72 51.31 1.13 5.18
N ALA A 73 51.48 0.36 6.26
CA ALA A 73 50.63 0.45 7.44
C ALA A 73 50.78 1.81 8.14
N ASN A 74 52.01 2.33 8.28
CA ASN A 74 52.27 3.67 8.82
C ASN A 74 51.56 4.75 8.01
N LEU A 75 51.65 4.69 6.67
CA LEU A 75 51.06 5.67 5.78
C LEU A 75 49.52 5.67 5.87
N ILE A 76 48.91 4.49 5.91
CA ILE A 76 47.45 4.37 6.05
C ILE A 76 46.98 4.84 7.42
N TYR A 77 47.69 4.49 8.49
CA TYR A 77 47.36 4.96 9.83
C TYR A 77 47.47 6.49 9.91
N PHE A 78 48.52 7.07 9.32
CA PHE A 78 48.69 8.51 9.21
C PHE A 78 47.49 9.18 8.52
N PHE A 79 47.08 8.71 7.33
CA PHE A 79 45.94 9.30 6.62
C PHE A 79 44.61 9.09 7.34
N LEU A 80 44.35 7.90 7.88
CA LEU A 80 43.13 7.62 8.63
C LEU A 80 42.99 8.54 9.85
N TRP A 81 44.08 8.79 10.56
CA TRP A 81 44.10 9.68 11.72
C TRP A 81 44.05 11.15 11.33
N ALA A 82 44.84 11.59 10.35
CA ALA A 82 44.83 12.95 9.84
C ALA A 82 43.41 13.33 9.39
N LEU A 83 42.77 12.48 8.58
CA LEU A 83 41.40 12.71 8.10
C LEU A 83 40.36 12.63 9.22
N SER A 84 40.54 11.78 10.23
CA SER A 84 39.64 11.75 11.40
C SER A 84 39.73 13.02 12.23
N LEU A 85 40.93 13.58 12.39
CA LEU A 85 41.13 14.85 13.09
C LEU A 85 40.58 16.03 12.27
N VAL A 86 40.76 16.02 10.95
CA VAL A 86 40.11 16.98 10.04
C VAL A 86 38.59 16.90 10.19
N GLN A 87 38.01 15.69 10.13
CA GLN A 87 36.56 15.49 10.26
C GLN A 87 36.02 16.05 11.58
N PHE A 88 36.73 15.80 12.69
CA PHE A 88 36.37 16.34 14.01
C PHE A 88 36.39 17.89 14.03
N GLN A 89 37.48 18.49 13.55
CA GLN A 89 37.62 19.94 13.49
C GLN A 89 36.62 20.61 12.54
N LEU A 90 36.28 19.97 11.41
CA LEU A 90 35.24 20.45 10.49
C LEU A 90 33.84 20.42 11.13
N ASN A 91 33.51 19.38 11.89
CA ASN A 91 32.25 19.28 12.63
C ASN A 91 32.12 20.38 13.70
N PHE A 92 33.21 20.72 14.35
CA PHE A 92 33.26 21.86 15.25
C PHE A 92 33.12 23.19 14.52
N LEU A 93 33.82 23.36 13.41
CA LEU A 93 33.72 24.57 12.61
C LEU A 93 32.29 24.77 12.07
N MET A 94 31.58 23.69 11.76
CA MET A 94 30.15 23.68 11.43
C MET A 94 29.27 24.07 12.62
N SER A 95 29.56 23.54 13.82
CA SER A 95 28.88 23.93 15.06
C SER A 95 29.09 25.41 15.37
N LEU A 96 30.32 25.90 15.24
CA LEU A 96 30.69 27.29 15.44
C LEU A 96 30.04 28.20 14.40
N ASN A 97 30.03 27.81 13.13
CA ASN A 97 29.34 28.53 12.05
C ASN A 97 27.86 28.72 12.38
N ARG A 98 27.16 27.65 12.79
CA ARG A 98 25.74 27.71 13.17
C ARG A 98 25.50 28.50 14.43
N PHE A 99 26.36 28.34 15.44
CA PHE A 99 26.30 29.13 16.66
C PHE A 99 26.43 30.63 16.36
N CYS A 100 27.44 31.03 15.57
CA CYS A 100 27.61 32.42 15.18
C CYS A 100 26.42 32.94 14.36
N ALA A 101 25.87 32.14 13.45
CA ALA A 101 24.70 32.53 12.67
C ALA A 101 23.45 32.78 13.55
N ILE A 102 23.24 31.94 14.55
CA ILE A 102 22.08 32.03 15.46
C ILE A 102 22.32 33.08 16.53
N CYS A 103 23.39 32.96 17.32
CA CYS A 103 23.63 33.76 18.52
C CYS A 103 24.29 35.10 18.21
N CYS A 104 25.16 35.19 17.20
CA CYS A 104 25.97 36.37 16.88
C CYS A 104 25.76 36.86 15.43
N SER A 105 24.51 37.00 15.00
CA SER A 105 24.13 37.19 13.59
C SER A 105 24.78 38.42 12.91
N GLN A 106 24.99 39.52 13.64
CA GLN A 106 25.72 40.69 13.14
C GLN A 106 27.20 40.36 12.84
N LEU A 107 27.88 39.68 13.76
CA LEU A 107 29.26 39.24 13.58
C LEU A 107 29.36 38.21 12.45
N TYR A 108 28.40 37.29 12.34
CA TYR A 108 28.33 36.32 11.26
C TYR A 108 28.22 37.00 9.88
N ARG A 109 27.33 37.98 9.72
CA ARG A 109 27.15 38.71 8.45
C ARG A 109 28.37 39.55 8.07
N CYS A 110 29.02 40.19 9.04
CA CYS A 110 30.13 41.11 8.76
C CYS A 110 31.50 40.42 8.67
N ARG A 111 31.71 39.30 9.38
CA ARG A 111 33.04 38.68 9.55
C ARG A 111 33.11 37.24 9.05
N TRP A 112 32.01 36.48 8.94
CA TRP A 112 32.08 35.09 8.45
C TRP A 112 31.95 35.01 6.93
N THR A 113 32.98 35.46 6.21
CA THR A 113 33.00 35.51 4.75
C THR A 113 33.43 34.17 4.12
N PRO A 114 33.16 33.93 2.82
CA PRO A 114 33.67 32.77 2.11
C PRO A 114 35.21 32.67 2.13
N LYS A 115 35.91 33.81 2.03
CA LYS A 115 37.38 33.86 2.14
C LYS A 115 37.86 33.38 3.51
N ILE A 116 37.23 33.84 4.59
CA ILE A 116 37.56 33.39 5.95
C ILE A 116 37.25 31.90 6.12
N THR A 117 36.17 31.40 5.53
CA THR A 117 35.84 29.97 5.55
C THR A 117 36.91 29.15 4.84
N GLN A 118 37.45 29.61 3.70
CA GLN A 118 38.56 28.96 3.01
C GLN A 118 39.85 28.94 3.84
N TYR A 119 40.21 30.05 4.49
CA TYR A 119 41.37 30.09 5.39
C TYR A 119 41.21 29.11 6.56
N LEU A 120 40.02 29.06 7.17
CA LEU A 120 39.75 28.11 8.27
C LEU A 120 39.83 26.66 7.80
N LEU A 121 39.33 26.35 6.59
CA LEU A 121 39.50 25.02 5.99
C LEU A 121 40.97 24.67 5.82
N ILE A 122 41.77 25.54 5.19
CA ILE A 122 43.21 25.29 4.99
C ILE A 122 43.89 25.08 6.35
N SER A 123 43.60 25.91 7.35
CA SER A 123 44.16 25.76 8.69
C SER A 123 43.79 24.42 9.34
N VAL A 124 42.53 23.96 9.21
CA VAL A 124 42.09 22.67 9.75
C VAL A 124 42.88 21.52 9.13
N PHE A 125 43.04 21.51 7.80
CA PHE A 125 43.83 20.48 7.12
C PHE A 125 45.30 20.56 7.53
N THR A 126 45.92 21.73 7.48
CA THR A 126 47.34 21.91 7.83
C THR A 126 47.63 21.49 9.26
N VAL A 127 46.86 21.96 10.24
CA VAL A 127 47.04 21.61 11.66
C VAL A 127 46.85 20.11 11.86
N SER A 128 45.82 19.51 11.26
CA SER A 128 45.54 18.09 11.44
C SER A 128 46.62 17.19 10.85
N PHE A 129 47.16 17.53 9.68
CA PHE A 129 48.23 16.76 9.04
C PHE A 129 49.59 16.96 9.73
N VAL A 130 49.92 18.18 10.16
CA VAL A 130 51.16 18.46 10.90
C VAL A 130 51.17 17.77 12.26
N THR A 131 50.05 17.82 13.00
CA THR A 131 49.96 17.20 14.33
C THR A 131 49.96 15.68 14.27
N THR A 132 49.54 15.07 13.16
CA THR A 132 49.57 13.61 12.96
C THR A 132 50.83 13.11 12.30
N ALA A 133 51.68 13.98 11.74
CA ALA A 133 52.94 13.62 11.10
C ALA A 133 53.83 12.69 11.95
N PRO A 134 53.95 12.85 13.29
CA PRO A 134 54.74 11.93 14.13
C PRO A 134 54.41 10.44 13.95
N ILE A 135 53.18 10.10 13.53
CA ILE A 135 52.73 8.71 13.27
C ILE A 135 53.55 8.04 12.17
N LEU A 136 54.03 8.79 11.17
CA LEU A 136 54.82 8.24 10.06
C LEU A 136 56.11 7.56 10.52
N TRP A 137 56.65 8.01 11.66
CA TRP A 137 57.89 7.48 12.26
C TRP A 137 57.65 6.47 13.38
N GLN A 138 56.40 6.10 13.67
CA GLN A 138 56.07 5.09 14.67
C GLN A 138 55.99 3.70 14.03
N PRO A 139 56.44 2.62 14.70
CA PRO A 139 56.35 1.28 14.15
C PRO A 139 54.90 0.76 14.21
N VAL A 140 54.23 0.60 13.07
CA VAL A 140 52.87 0.01 12.93
C VAL A 140 52.95 -1.31 12.16
N CYS A 141 52.21 -2.34 12.59
CA CYS A 141 52.11 -3.62 11.88
C CYS A 141 50.72 -4.23 11.96
N PHE A 142 50.46 -5.27 11.16
CA PHE A 142 49.31 -6.15 11.33
C PHE A 142 49.71 -7.39 12.12
N ARG A 143 48.93 -7.80 13.14
CA ARG A 143 49.26 -8.95 13.98
C ARG A 143 48.82 -10.27 13.34
N SER A 144 49.72 -11.26 13.29
CA SER A 144 49.44 -12.55 12.64
C SER A 144 48.66 -13.55 13.50
N SER A 145 48.76 -13.46 14.83
CA SER A 145 48.18 -14.40 15.81
C SER A 145 46.66 -14.36 15.89
N GLU A 146 46.03 -13.55 15.06
CA GLU A 146 44.63 -13.16 15.11
C GLU A 146 43.93 -13.44 13.77
N MET A 147 44.51 -14.28 12.91
CA MET A 147 43.85 -14.71 11.67
C MET A 147 42.93 -15.92 11.92
N ARG A 148 41.66 -15.81 11.54
CA ARG A 148 40.69 -16.92 11.50
C ARG A 148 40.37 -17.29 10.06
N GLY A 149 40.50 -18.58 9.73
CA GLY A 149 40.00 -19.11 8.46
C GLY A 149 38.47 -19.15 8.45
N ILE A 150 37.86 -18.67 7.36
CA ILE A 150 36.43 -18.82 7.07
C ILE A 150 36.32 -19.31 5.62
N GLY A 151 36.21 -20.62 5.43
CA GLY A 151 36.24 -21.23 4.09
C GLY A 151 37.59 -21.01 3.38
N THR A 152 37.57 -20.52 2.14
CA THR A 152 38.79 -20.16 1.38
C THR A 152 39.36 -18.78 1.73
N LEU A 153 38.71 -18.04 2.64
CA LEU A 153 39.11 -16.68 3.04
C LEU A 153 39.75 -16.68 4.41
N THR A 154 40.83 -15.92 4.56
CA THR A 154 41.48 -15.68 5.85
C THR A 154 41.06 -14.32 6.37
N LYS A 155 40.32 -14.29 7.48
CA LYS A 155 39.88 -13.06 8.13
C LYS A 155 40.88 -12.68 9.23
N MET A 156 41.52 -11.53 9.12
CA MET A 156 42.25 -10.95 10.26
C MET A 156 41.24 -10.56 11.34
N THR A 157 41.47 -10.75 12.64
CA THR A 157 40.50 -10.32 13.67
C THR A 157 40.68 -8.87 14.07
N THR A 158 41.88 -8.32 13.94
CA THR A 158 42.22 -6.90 14.15
C THR A 158 43.00 -6.33 12.97
N GLY A 159 42.95 -5.01 12.80
CA GLY A 159 43.69 -4.26 11.76
C GLY A 159 45.10 -3.87 12.19
N PRO A 160 45.69 -2.82 11.60
CA PRO A 160 47.04 -2.39 11.92
C PRO A 160 47.09 -1.81 13.34
N VAL A 161 48.11 -2.19 14.11
CA VAL A 161 48.34 -1.79 15.50
C VAL A 161 49.71 -1.15 15.67
N PHE A 162 49.81 -0.18 16.58
CA PHE A 162 51.11 0.34 17.01
C PHE A 162 51.88 -0.76 17.75
N MET A 163 53.15 -0.93 17.42
CA MET A 163 54.04 -1.79 18.19
C MET A 163 54.52 -1.14 19.48
N ASN A 164 54.56 0.20 19.53
CA ASN A 164 55.04 0.97 20.68
C ASN A 164 53.90 1.75 21.34
N ILE A 165 53.71 1.55 22.65
CA ILE A 165 52.68 2.22 23.46
C ILE A 165 52.93 3.73 23.60
N SER A 166 54.19 4.18 23.61
CA SER A 166 54.54 5.60 23.72
C SER A 166 54.01 6.43 22.55
N ALA A 167 53.92 5.83 21.36
CA ALA A 167 53.32 6.42 20.16
C ALA A 167 51.83 6.76 20.36
N LEU A 168 51.11 5.83 20.98
CA LEU A 168 49.67 5.94 21.24
C LEU A 168 49.38 7.06 22.24
N VAL A 169 50.27 7.26 23.23
CA VAL A 169 50.13 8.29 24.27
C VAL A 169 50.31 9.70 23.70
N VAL A 170 51.33 9.95 22.89
CA VAL A 170 51.54 11.26 22.23
C VAL A 170 50.34 11.62 21.38
N TYR A 171 49.85 10.66 20.61
CA TYR A 171 48.68 10.80 19.76
C TYR A 171 47.41 11.12 20.58
N TYR A 172 47.16 10.35 21.64
CA TYR A 172 45.99 10.52 22.49
C TYR A 172 45.97 11.91 23.16
N ASN A 173 47.13 12.39 23.62
CA ASN A 173 47.26 13.72 24.22
C ASN A 173 46.88 14.85 23.24
N ILE A 174 47.24 14.74 21.96
CA ILE A 174 46.86 15.72 20.93
C ILE A 174 45.34 15.74 20.76
N THR A 175 44.70 14.59 20.57
CA THR A 175 43.24 14.50 20.38
C THR A 175 42.45 14.96 21.61
N LYS A 176 43.00 14.71 22.81
CA LYS A 176 42.42 15.16 24.09
C LYS A 176 42.37 16.69 24.20
N VAL A 177 43.41 17.39 23.78
CA VAL A 177 43.42 18.87 23.79
C VAL A 177 42.27 19.43 22.95
N PHE A 178 42.07 18.90 21.74
CA PHE A 178 40.97 19.33 20.88
C PHE A 178 39.59 19.03 21.48
N ALA A 179 39.40 17.83 22.05
CA ALA A 179 38.15 17.44 22.71
C ALA A 179 37.80 18.35 23.90
N ILE A 180 38.78 18.70 24.73
CA ILE A 180 38.60 19.61 25.88
C ILE A 180 38.25 21.02 25.39
N SER A 181 38.93 21.55 24.38
CA SER A 181 38.61 22.86 23.81
C SER A 181 37.18 22.95 23.27
N HIS A 182 36.65 21.84 22.74
CA HIS A 182 35.26 21.78 22.24
C HIS A 182 34.24 21.71 23.38
N LEU A 183 34.50 20.93 24.43
CA LEU A 183 33.67 20.91 25.64
C LEU A 183 33.59 22.32 26.26
N ALA A 184 34.72 23.03 26.34
CA ALA A 184 34.75 24.41 26.82
C ALA A 184 33.89 25.35 25.96
N PHE A 185 33.93 25.21 24.63
CA PHE A 185 33.03 25.95 23.74
C PHE A 185 31.56 25.62 23.98
N LEU A 186 31.20 24.34 24.14
CA LEU A 186 29.81 23.92 24.38
C LEU A 186 29.25 24.47 25.70
N LEU A 187 30.09 24.56 26.74
CA LEU A 187 29.71 25.16 28.03
C LEU A 187 29.35 26.64 27.92
N ILE A 188 29.98 27.37 27.00
CA ILE A 188 29.67 28.79 26.73
C ILE A 188 28.49 28.92 25.77
N ALA A 189 28.46 28.10 24.72
CA ALA A 189 27.44 28.17 23.67
C ALA A 189 26.05 27.77 24.18
N TYR A 190 25.96 26.73 25.01
CA TYR A 190 24.68 26.15 25.45
C TYR A 190 23.79 27.13 26.23
N PRO A 191 24.27 27.85 27.26
CA PRO A 191 23.48 28.86 27.96
C PRO A 191 23.04 30.01 27.05
N MET A 192 23.92 30.48 26.16
CA MET A 192 23.61 31.57 25.22
C MET A 192 22.51 31.16 24.22
N MET A 193 22.53 29.90 23.79
CA MET A 193 21.48 29.33 22.95
C MET A 193 20.15 29.22 23.69
N CYS A 194 20.15 28.67 24.91
CA CYS A 194 18.95 28.54 25.74
C CYS A 194 18.26 29.90 25.99
N ARG A 195 19.03 30.97 26.17
CA ARG A 195 18.49 32.33 26.27
C ARG A 195 17.84 32.79 24.97
N LYS A 196 18.46 32.52 23.81
CA LYS A 196 17.95 32.96 22.51
C LYS A 196 16.65 32.27 22.10
N ILE A 197 16.50 30.98 22.41
CA ILE A 197 15.27 30.20 22.15
C ILE A 197 14.05 30.77 22.87
N ARG A 198 14.21 31.24 24.12
CA ARG A 198 13.09 31.81 24.89
C ARG A 198 12.46 33.03 24.21
N HIS A 199 13.20 33.70 23.32
CA HIS A 199 12.73 34.84 22.55
C HIS A 199 12.21 34.47 21.15
N ILE A 200 12.26 33.19 20.76
CA ILE A 200 11.73 32.70 19.47
C ILE A 200 10.26 32.30 19.65
N ASN A 201 9.36 32.92 18.89
CA ASN A 201 7.94 32.61 18.92
C ASN A 201 7.62 31.49 17.92
N ILE A 202 7.35 30.28 18.43
CA ILE A 202 7.13 29.05 17.66
C ILE A 202 5.97 29.20 16.64
N LYS A 203 5.02 30.13 16.85
CA LYS A 203 3.88 30.35 15.95
C LYS A 203 4.20 31.19 14.71
N GLN A 204 5.35 31.88 14.66
CA GLN A 204 5.71 32.69 13.50
C GLN A 204 6.44 31.87 12.42
N ARG A 205 5.80 31.72 11.25
CA ARG A 205 6.35 31.01 10.07
C ARG A 205 7.70 31.56 9.60
N SER A 206 7.97 32.85 9.81
CA SER A 206 9.24 33.51 9.48
C SER A 206 10.43 33.02 10.32
N GLN A 207 10.18 32.48 11.52
CA GLN A 207 11.22 32.01 12.44
C GLN A 207 11.47 30.49 12.36
N ALA A 208 10.73 29.77 11.52
CA ALA A 208 10.86 28.32 11.34
C ALA A 208 12.26 27.88 10.84
N VAL A 209 12.98 28.75 10.13
CA VAL A 209 14.35 28.48 9.67
C VAL A 209 15.35 28.53 10.83
N GLU A 210 15.19 29.49 11.74
CA GLU A 210 16.04 29.62 12.93
C GLU A 210 15.85 28.44 13.88
N ILE A 211 14.61 27.98 14.06
CA ILE A 211 14.28 26.78 14.84
C ILE A 211 14.95 25.53 14.25
N ARG A 212 14.93 25.36 12.91
CA ARG A 212 15.61 24.22 12.25
C ARG A 212 17.13 24.28 12.38
N MET A 213 17.72 25.47 12.23
CA MET A 213 19.15 25.66 12.44
C MET A 213 19.56 25.37 13.89
N PHE A 214 18.67 25.67 14.83
CA PHE A 214 18.87 25.40 16.24
C PHE A 214 18.87 23.90 16.57
N TYR A 215 17.91 23.12 16.06
CA TYR A 215 17.91 21.66 16.21
C TYR A 215 19.16 20.99 15.62
N ALA A 216 19.61 21.46 14.44
CA ALA A 216 20.84 20.94 13.83
C ALA A 216 22.08 21.21 14.70
N LEU A 217 22.16 22.38 15.33
CA LEU A 217 23.24 22.72 16.24
C LEU A 217 23.22 21.89 17.54
N ILE A 218 22.04 21.59 18.10
CA ILE A 218 21.92 20.68 19.26
C ILE A 218 22.46 19.29 18.91
N LEU A 219 22.04 18.72 17.78
CA LEU A 219 22.47 17.38 17.37
C LEU A 219 23.98 17.30 17.20
N LEU A 220 24.59 18.27 16.53
CA LEU A 220 26.05 18.38 16.39
C LEU A 220 26.75 18.52 17.75
N SER A 221 26.16 19.29 18.67
CA SER A 221 26.69 19.48 20.02
C SER A 221 26.64 18.19 20.86
N ILE A 222 25.56 17.42 20.77
CA ILE A 222 25.41 16.12 21.45
C ILE A 222 26.43 15.12 20.91
N ALA A 223 26.58 15.03 19.57
CA ALA A 223 27.56 14.14 18.96
C ALA A 223 28.99 14.47 19.42
N ASN A 224 29.35 15.75 19.43
CA ASN A 224 30.64 16.22 19.91
C ASN A 224 30.85 15.94 21.41
N PHE A 225 29.81 16.10 22.23
CA PHE A 225 29.86 15.80 23.67
C PHE A 225 30.09 14.31 23.93
N LEU A 226 29.31 13.44 23.29
CA LEU A 226 29.44 11.98 23.42
C LEU A 226 30.83 11.51 22.99
N PHE A 227 31.37 12.11 21.92
CA PHE A 227 32.73 11.81 21.47
C PHE A 227 33.81 12.25 22.48
N ALA A 228 33.68 13.44 23.05
CA ALA A 228 34.62 13.91 24.07
C ALA A 228 34.57 13.05 25.34
N VAL A 229 33.37 12.63 25.77
CA VAL A 229 33.19 11.67 26.87
C VAL A 229 33.88 10.35 26.54
N TYR A 230 33.66 9.80 25.35
CA TYR A 230 34.30 8.56 24.91
C TYR A 230 35.83 8.64 24.99
N LEU A 231 36.44 9.71 24.46
CA LEU A 231 37.88 9.91 24.52
C LEU A 231 38.38 9.99 25.98
N ILE A 232 37.73 10.78 26.82
CA ILE A 232 38.13 10.93 28.23
C ILE A 232 38.00 9.61 28.98
N THR A 233 36.91 8.87 28.80
CA THR A 233 36.73 7.53 29.38
C THR A 233 37.78 6.55 28.89
N TRP A 234 38.17 6.64 27.61
CA TRP A 234 39.25 5.85 27.05
C TRP A 234 40.61 6.11 27.73
N ASP A 235 41.04 7.36 27.95
CA ASP A 235 42.28 7.69 28.69
C ASP A 235 42.35 6.99 30.04
N ILE A 236 41.21 7.01 30.75
CA ILE A 236 41.09 6.50 32.10
C ILE A 236 41.20 4.97 32.08
N LEU A 237 40.56 4.33 31.10
CA LEU A 237 40.58 2.87 30.95
C LEU A 237 41.91 2.36 30.40
N SER A 238 42.52 3.04 29.42
CA SER A 238 43.79 2.63 28.80
C SER A 238 44.97 2.76 29.76
N ARG A 239 44.94 3.70 30.72
CA ARG A 239 45.93 3.80 31.80
C ARG A 239 45.82 2.66 32.82
N ARG A 240 44.65 2.04 32.95
CA ARG A 240 44.40 0.95 33.92
C ARG A 240 44.66 -0.45 33.35
N HIS A 241 44.54 -0.64 32.05
CA HIS A 241 44.69 -1.95 31.41
C HIS A 241 45.52 -1.85 30.11
N ASN A 242 46.78 -2.28 30.16
CA ASN A 242 47.72 -2.28 29.01
C ASN A 242 47.26 -3.15 27.83
N GLU A 243 46.33 -4.08 28.05
CA GLU A 243 45.84 -5.01 27.02
C GLU A 243 44.75 -4.41 26.11
N LEU A 244 44.27 -3.19 26.40
CA LEU A 244 43.16 -2.59 25.64
C LEU A 244 43.57 -1.98 24.30
N ALA A 245 44.86 -1.97 23.92
CA ALA A 245 45.35 -1.39 22.65
C ALA A 245 44.53 -1.73 21.38
N PRO A 246 43.91 -2.92 21.22
CA PRO A 246 43.02 -3.23 20.08
C PRO A 246 41.73 -2.38 20.01
N ILE A 247 41.32 -1.74 21.11
CA ILE A 247 40.11 -0.88 21.17
C ILE A 247 40.36 0.49 20.54
N ALA A 248 41.62 0.94 20.43
CA ALA A 248 41.96 2.17 19.71
C ALA A 248 41.58 2.11 18.21
N GLU A 249 41.49 0.90 17.65
CA GLU A 249 41.00 0.67 16.28
C GLU A 249 39.49 0.93 16.17
N TRP A 250 38.73 0.51 17.19
CA TRP A 250 37.28 0.75 17.30
C TRP A 250 36.95 2.22 17.47
N THR A 251 37.81 3.02 18.12
CA THR A 251 37.67 4.48 18.18
C THR A 251 37.55 5.09 16.79
N LEU A 252 38.37 4.67 15.84
CA LEU A 252 38.40 5.21 14.47
C LEU A 252 37.17 4.77 13.66
N TYR A 253 36.67 3.55 13.91
CA TYR A 253 35.42 3.04 13.34
C TYR A 253 34.19 3.74 13.90
N ILE A 254 34.14 3.97 15.21
CA ILE A 254 33.07 4.74 15.85
C ILE A 254 33.07 6.19 15.34
N ILE A 255 34.24 6.80 15.13
CA ILE A 255 34.32 8.15 14.52
C ILE A 255 33.71 8.18 13.12
N VAL A 256 33.98 7.18 12.28
CA VAL A 256 33.37 7.09 10.94
C VAL A 256 31.85 6.91 11.08
N ASP A 257 31.40 5.91 11.84
CA ASP A 257 29.98 5.55 11.92
C ASP A 257 29.12 6.61 12.64
N PHE A 258 29.62 7.25 13.71
CA PHE A 258 28.85 8.21 14.52
C PHE A 258 28.68 9.56 13.82
N TYR A 259 29.67 9.99 13.03
CA TYR A 259 29.61 11.25 12.27
C TYR A 259 29.00 11.07 10.87
N ASP A 260 29.15 9.91 10.23
CA ASP A 260 28.42 9.57 8.99
C ASP A 260 26.91 9.52 9.22
N MET A 261 26.44 9.12 10.41
CA MET A 261 25.02 9.18 10.72
C MET A 261 24.48 10.61 10.76
N ASN A 262 25.27 11.61 11.19
CA ASN A 262 24.79 12.98 11.37
C ASN A 262 24.70 13.80 10.07
N SER A 263 25.51 13.48 9.06
CA SER A 263 25.55 14.18 7.76
C SER A 263 24.21 14.07 6.97
N PRO A 264 23.59 12.88 6.84
CA PRO A 264 22.24 12.71 6.28
C PRO A 264 21.16 13.43 7.07
N TYR A 265 21.15 13.35 8.42
CA TYR A 265 20.13 14.01 9.23
C TYR A 265 20.23 15.54 9.15
N GLY A 266 21.44 16.09 9.12
CA GLY A 266 21.69 17.52 8.89
C GLY A 266 21.16 18.00 7.54
N LEU A 267 21.42 17.25 6.46
CA LEU A 267 20.88 17.54 5.13
C LEU A 267 19.36 17.38 5.05
N LEU A 268 18.80 16.33 5.67
CA LEU A 268 17.37 16.06 5.73
C LEU A 268 16.62 17.18 6.49
N ILE A 269 17.23 17.76 7.53
CA ILE A 269 16.58 18.84 8.29
C ILE A 269 16.75 20.21 7.61
N THR A 270 17.88 20.46 6.95
CA THR A 270 18.21 21.80 6.41
C THR A 270 17.88 21.97 4.93
N SER A 271 18.03 20.96 4.08
CA SER A 271 17.79 21.05 2.64
C SER A 271 16.36 20.68 2.26
N LYS A 272 15.64 21.61 1.63
CA LYS A 272 14.31 21.31 1.02
C LYS A 272 14.42 20.31 -0.14
N VAL A 273 15.52 20.34 -0.88
CA VAL A 273 15.74 19.49 -2.06
C VAL A 273 16.03 18.06 -1.63
N VAL A 274 16.90 17.84 -0.62
CA VAL A 274 17.18 16.48 -0.15
C VAL A 274 15.94 15.83 0.47
N ARG A 275 15.14 16.57 1.28
CA ARG A 275 13.84 16.07 1.77
C ARG A 275 12.87 15.62 0.70
N LYS A 276 12.92 16.28 -0.46
CA LYS A 276 12.05 15.94 -1.60
C LYS A 276 12.46 14.61 -2.23
N TYR A 277 13.69 14.12 -1.98
CA TYR A 277 14.30 13.00 -2.70
C TYR A 277 14.95 11.91 -1.81
N SER A 278 14.97 12.01 -0.47
CA SER A 278 15.54 10.99 0.43
C SER A 278 14.48 10.12 1.12
N LEU A 279 14.58 8.79 1.02
CA LEU A 279 13.78 7.80 1.78
C LEU A 279 14.08 7.86 3.31
N PRO A 280 13.12 7.50 4.19
CA PRO A 280 13.32 7.60 5.64
C PRO A 280 14.17 6.43 6.17
N PHE A 281 15.37 6.75 6.67
CA PHE A 281 16.37 5.80 7.18
C PHE A 281 16.12 5.29 8.63
N CYS A 282 14.99 5.64 9.26
CA CYS A 282 14.76 5.39 10.69
C CYS A 282 14.11 4.04 11.06
N LEU A 283 13.86 3.14 10.10
CA LEU A 283 13.14 1.88 10.38
C LEU A 283 14.04 0.69 10.76
N LEU A 284 15.37 0.81 10.67
CA LEU A 284 16.27 -0.34 10.83
C LEU A 284 16.68 -0.69 12.27
N TRP A 285 16.29 0.10 13.29
CA TRP A 285 16.80 -0.11 14.66
C TRP A 285 15.82 -0.78 15.64
N ARG A 286 14.56 -1.03 15.25
CA ARG A 286 13.55 -1.53 16.20
C ARG A 286 13.37 -3.06 16.23
N ASN A 287 13.90 -3.79 15.26
CA ASN A 287 13.55 -5.21 15.03
C ASN A 287 14.61 -6.24 15.47
N ARG A 288 15.53 -5.93 16.40
CA ARG A 288 16.60 -6.87 16.81
C ARG A 288 16.63 -7.31 18.28
N LEU A 289 15.61 -7.03 19.09
CA LEU A 289 15.63 -7.36 20.53
C LEU A 289 14.60 -8.41 21.02
N HIS A 290 13.80 -9.03 20.15
CA HIS A 290 12.78 -10.01 20.60
C HIS A 290 12.99 -11.48 20.17
N TYR A 291 14.14 -11.83 19.58
CA TYR A 291 14.34 -13.17 18.99
C TYR A 291 15.01 -14.22 19.90
N CYS A 292 14.99 -14.05 21.23
CA CYS A 292 15.52 -15.06 22.15
C CYS A 292 14.54 -15.29 23.29
N GLN A 293 13.57 -16.19 23.08
CA GLN A 293 13.01 -17.10 24.09
C GLN A 293 11.77 -17.80 23.52
N SER A 294 11.83 -19.13 23.45
CA SER A 294 10.73 -20.12 23.45
C SER A 294 10.76 -21.11 22.28
N THR A 295 11.76 -22.01 22.33
CA THR A 295 11.66 -23.32 21.69
C THR A 295 11.86 -24.38 22.74
N THR A 296 10.78 -24.93 23.31
CA THR A 296 10.76 -26.35 23.74
C THR A 296 9.35 -26.83 24.13
N ARG A 297 8.95 -27.93 23.45
CA ARG A 297 8.10 -29.05 23.90
C ARG A 297 6.63 -29.17 23.42
N HIS A 298 6.46 -30.18 22.55
CA HIS A 298 5.45 -31.27 22.54
C HIS A 298 4.05 -30.84 22.07
N HIS A 299 3.50 -31.19 20.90
CA HIS A 299 3.56 -32.39 20.04
C HIS A 299 3.21 -33.71 20.76
N ALA A 300 1.91 -33.91 21.02
CA ALA A 300 1.14 -35.11 20.67
C ALA A 300 -0.18 -35.18 21.48
N PHE A 301 -1.30 -34.73 20.91
CA PHE A 301 -2.64 -35.22 21.31
C PHE A 301 -3.74 -35.02 20.24
N ARG A 302 -3.41 -34.95 18.94
CA ARG A 302 -4.42 -34.79 17.87
C ARG A 302 -4.89 -36.13 17.36
N GLN A 303 -6.17 -36.42 17.56
CA GLN A 303 -7.13 -36.95 16.58
C GLN A 303 -8.18 -37.85 17.28
N GLN A 304 -9.27 -37.25 17.78
CA GLN A 304 -10.58 -37.94 17.80
C GLN A 304 -11.80 -37.03 18.09
N LYS A 305 -11.68 -35.70 18.30
CA LYS A 305 -12.85 -34.86 18.63
C LYS A 305 -13.62 -34.28 17.42
N ALA A 306 -13.71 -35.05 16.32
CA ALA A 306 -14.32 -34.60 15.05
C ALA A 306 -15.69 -35.25 14.74
N ARG A 307 -16.22 -36.12 15.60
CA ARG A 307 -17.52 -36.76 15.37
C ARG A 307 -18.68 -36.26 16.22
N GLU A 308 -18.44 -35.50 17.29
CA GLU A 308 -19.52 -35.03 18.17
C GLU A 308 -20.06 -33.62 17.83
N PHE A 309 -19.40 -32.86 16.94
CA PHE A 309 -19.81 -31.48 16.63
C PHE A 309 -20.90 -31.35 15.55
N LEU A 310 -21.38 -32.47 14.97
CA LEU A 310 -22.31 -32.48 13.83
C LEU A 310 -23.75 -32.94 14.17
N VAL A 311 -24.10 -33.15 15.44
CA VAL A 311 -25.44 -33.64 15.83
C VAL A 311 -26.29 -32.63 16.62
N GLU A 312 -25.77 -31.46 16.99
CA GLU A 312 -26.53 -30.46 17.77
C GLU A 312 -27.26 -29.37 16.95
N SER A 313 -27.52 -29.61 15.67
CA SER A 313 -28.34 -28.71 14.85
C SER A 313 -29.36 -29.45 13.97
N ALA A 314 -30.15 -30.34 14.58
CA ALA A 314 -31.40 -30.84 13.99
C ALA A 314 -32.55 -30.81 15.03
N PRO A 315 -33.76 -30.37 14.65
CA PRO A 315 -34.88 -30.20 15.59
C PRO A 315 -35.47 -31.56 16.00
N LYS A 316 -35.75 -31.72 17.30
CA LYS A 316 -36.42 -32.91 17.86
C LYS A 316 -37.92 -32.91 17.50
N GLN A 317 -38.40 -34.00 16.91
CA GLN A 317 -39.81 -34.41 16.95
C GLN A 317 -39.98 -35.66 17.85
N PRO A 318 -41.14 -35.87 18.50
CA PRO A 318 -41.33 -36.95 19.46
C PRO A 318 -42.23 -38.07 18.93
N THR A 319 -41.78 -39.32 19.02
CA THR A 319 -42.59 -40.57 19.05
C THR A 319 -41.66 -41.66 19.61
N GLY A 320 -41.99 -42.58 20.53
CA GLY A 320 -43.26 -43.23 20.78
C GLY A 320 -43.09 -44.74 20.56
N SER A 321 -42.81 -45.46 21.67
CA SER A 321 -43.05 -46.87 22.02
C SER A 321 -42.58 -48.08 21.18
N ASP A 322 -42.11 -49.08 21.97
CA ASP A 322 -42.37 -50.53 21.89
C ASP A 322 -41.23 -51.52 21.57
N ASN A 323 -41.30 -52.61 22.35
CA ASN A 323 -40.39 -53.72 22.61
C ASN A 323 -40.17 -54.66 21.40
N GLU A 324 -39.04 -55.38 21.34
CA GLU A 324 -38.98 -56.82 21.64
C GLU A 324 -37.60 -57.47 21.41
N LYS A 325 -37.41 -58.58 22.13
CA LYS A 325 -36.22 -59.42 22.31
C LYS A 325 -35.73 -60.12 21.03
N LEU A 326 -34.43 -60.46 20.97
CA LEU A 326 -33.95 -61.83 20.75
C LEU A 326 -32.42 -61.95 20.92
N GLU A 327 -32.02 -62.91 21.75
CA GLU A 327 -30.64 -63.33 22.04
C GLU A 327 -30.05 -64.19 20.91
N GLY A 328 -28.72 -64.13 20.77
CA GLY A 328 -27.90 -65.26 20.32
C GLY A 328 -27.12 -65.03 19.02
N ILE A 329 -25.82 -64.75 19.15
CA ILE A 329 -24.68 -65.43 18.51
C ILE A 329 -23.40 -64.81 19.10
N SER A 330 -22.88 -65.44 20.16
CA SER A 330 -21.55 -65.18 20.69
C SER A 330 -20.52 -66.01 19.92
N ALA A 331 -19.35 -65.40 19.66
CA ALA A 331 -18.08 -65.95 19.15
C ALA A 331 -17.40 -65.09 18.05
N LYS A 332 -17.86 -63.85 17.82
CA LYS A 332 -17.10 -62.82 17.08
C LYS A 332 -16.86 -61.51 17.85
N GLU A 333 -17.34 -61.39 19.09
CA GLU A 333 -17.25 -60.16 19.88
C GLU A 333 -15.91 -59.99 20.64
N ASN A 334 -15.23 -61.07 21.02
CA ASN A 334 -14.04 -60.97 21.88
C ASN A 334 -12.74 -60.51 21.17
N VAL A 335 -12.75 -60.34 19.84
CA VAL A 335 -11.63 -59.72 19.09
C VAL A 335 -11.94 -58.26 18.71
N LEU A 336 -13.22 -57.86 18.81
CA LEU A 336 -13.66 -56.50 18.54
C LEU A 336 -13.66 -55.65 19.82
N GLU A 337 -13.96 -56.24 20.99
CA GLU A 337 -13.93 -55.53 22.28
C GLU A 337 -12.51 -55.12 22.71
N ALA A 338 -11.50 -55.97 22.50
CA ALA A 338 -10.11 -55.63 22.83
C ALA A 338 -9.49 -54.58 21.88
N LYS A 339 -10.05 -54.39 20.68
CA LYS A 339 -9.67 -53.30 19.77
C LYS A 339 -10.42 -52.00 20.09
N ASN A 340 -11.68 -52.10 20.51
CA ASN A 340 -12.49 -50.95 20.88
C ASN A 340 -12.05 -50.33 22.22
N GLU A 341 -11.54 -51.11 23.17
CA GLU A 341 -11.00 -50.58 24.44
C GLU A 341 -9.64 -49.86 24.30
N ALA A 342 -8.90 -50.10 23.21
CA ALA A 342 -7.67 -49.37 22.89
C ALA A 342 -7.95 -48.08 22.11
N GLU A 343 -9.11 -47.95 21.45
CA GLU A 343 -9.48 -46.80 20.62
C GLU A 343 -10.37 -45.76 21.35
N SER A 344 -10.90 -46.04 22.54
CA SER A 344 -11.84 -45.15 23.24
C SER A 344 -11.25 -44.23 24.34
N LYS A 345 -9.92 -44.07 24.40
CA LYS A 345 -9.24 -43.28 25.46
C LYS A 345 -8.63 -41.93 25.03
N ASN A 346 -8.93 -41.44 23.82
CA ASN A 346 -8.28 -40.26 23.22
C ASN A 346 -9.23 -39.14 22.70
N GLU A 347 -10.34 -38.87 23.39
CA GLU A 347 -11.27 -37.78 22.99
C GLU A 347 -11.13 -36.55 23.90
N ASN A 348 -10.29 -35.58 23.47
CA ASN A 348 -10.47 -34.12 23.66
C ASN A 348 -9.25 -33.31 23.16
N GLU A 349 -9.12 -33.04 21.86
CA GLU A 349 -8.24 -31.97 21.39
C GLU A 349 -9.03 -30.90 20.64
N GLU A 350 -9.01 -29.69 21.19
CA GLU A 350 -9.65 -28.49 20.68
C GLU A 350 -8.97 -28.05 19.38
N ILE A 351 -9.74 -27.76 18.31
CA ILE A 351 -9.17 -27.20 17.08
C ILE A 351 -8.46 -25.91 17.44
N ASN A 352 -7.14 -25.90 17.31
CA ASN A 352 -6.35 -24.71 17.59
C ASN A 352 -6.52 -23.72 16.43
N ILE A 353 -7.54 -22.86 16.54
CA ILE A 353 -7.85 -21.81 15.58
C ILE A 353 -6.66 -20.89 15.35
N GLN A 354 -5.90 -20.56 16.39
CA GLN A 354 -4.72 -19.70 16.25
C GLN A 354 -3.66 -20.33 15.34
N ALA A 355 -3.42 -21.64 15.45
CA ALA A 355 -2.49 -22.34 14.56
C ALA A 355 -2.97 -22.35 13.10
N ILE A 356 -4.29 -22.37 12.84
CA ILE A 356 -4.84 -22.27 11.49
C ILE A 356 -4.71 -20.84 10.97
N VAL A 357 -4.94 -19.84 11.82
CA VAL A 357 -4.75 -18.42 11.50
C VAL A 357 -3.30 -18.14 11.11
N ASP A 358 -2.34 -18.60 11.92
CA ASP A 358 -0.91 -18.39 11.66
C ASP A 358 -0.50 -19.05 10.32
N ASP A 359 -0.93 -20.30 10.08
CA ASP A 359 -0.70 -21.00 8.80
C ASP A 359 -1.37 -20.27 7.61
N ALA A 360 -2.58 -19.73 7.79
CA ALA A 360 -3.28 -18.98 6.76
C ALA A 360 -2.60 -17.65 6.44
N ILE A 361 -2.05 -16.95 7.44
CA ILE A 361 -1.28 -15.71 7.24
C ILE A 361 -0.02 -15.99 6.42
N ASP A 362 0.75 -17.02 6.79
CA ASP A 362 1.95 -17.42 6.05
C ASP A 362 1.62 -17.87 4.62
N TYR A 363 0.57 -18.68 4.49
CA TYR A 363 0.13 -19.16 3.20
C TYR A 363 -0.39 -18.03 2.30
N ALA A 364 -0.99 -16.98 2.87
CA ALA A 364 -1.47 -15.82 2.12
C ALA A 364 -0.30 -15.10 1.44
N HIS A 365 0.84 -14.99 2.13
CA HIS A 365 2.07 -14.48 1.52
C HIS A 365 2.59 -15.40 0.40
N LYS A 366 2.57 -16.73 0.59
CA LYS A 366 2.99 -17.70 -0.46
C LYS A 366 2.17 -17.57 -1.74
N ILE A 367 0.85 -17.47 -1.65
CA ILE A 367 -0.04 -17.41 -2.83
C ILE A 367 -0.25 -16.00 -3.37
N SER A 368 0.45 -15.00 -2.83
CA SER A 368 0.25 -13.58 -3.16
C SER A 368 -1.18 -13.08 -2.87
N LEU A 369 -1.84 -13.61 -1.84
CA LEU A 369 -3.06 -13.04 -1.25
C LEU A 369 -2.69 -11.82 -0.39
N ILE A 370 -2.10 -10.82 -1.03
CA ILE A 370 -1.42 -9.69 -0.39
C ILE A 370 -1.80 -8.37 -1.06
N THR A 371 -1.67 -7.29 -0.30
CA THR A 371 -1.97 -5.93 -0.71
C THR A 371 -0.85 -4.99 -0.27
N LEU A 372 -0.78 -3.79 -0.87
CA LEU A 372 0.10 -2.76 -0.35
C LEU A 372 -0.39 -2.27 1.02
N PRO A 373 0.51 -2.03 1.99
CA PRO A 373 0.17 -1.44 3.28
C PRO A 373 -0.42 -0.05 3.08
N THR A 374 -1.42 0.31 3.89
CA THR A 374 -2.10 1.60 3.78
C THR A 374 -1.16 2.80 3.91
N ASN A 375 -0.10 2.67 4.71
CA ASN A 375 0.91 3.69 4.96
C ASN A 375 2.07 3.69 3.95
N HIS A 376 2.15 2.70 3.05
CA HIS A 376 3.27 2.51 2.11
C HIS A 376 2.78 2.14 0.70
N ARG A 377 1.87 2.93 0.13
CA ARG A 377 1.21 2.63 -1.15
C ARG A 377 2.06 2.93 -2.40
N GLU A 378 3.19 3.61 -2.27
CA GLU A 378 4.01 4.04 -3.42
C GLU A 378 4.94 2.95 -3.97
N ARG A 379 5.32 1.98 -3.13
CA ARG A 379 6.34 0.96 -3.43
C ARG A 379 5.87 -0.44 -3.06
N SER A 380 6.35 -1.46 -3.76
CA SER A 380 5.92 -2.86 -3.60
C SER A 380 6.86 -3.72 -2.75
N ASP A 381 7.91 -3.14 -2.19
CA ASP A 381 8.91 -3.84 -1.36
C ASP A 381 8.34 -4.38 -0.05
N LEU A 382 7.22 -3.82 0.40
CA LEU A 382 6.47 -4.28 1.55
C LEU A 382 5.06 -4.63 1.10
N ALA A 383 4.57 -5.77 1.56
CA ALA A 383 3.21 -6.23 1.37
C ALA A 383 2.66 -6.76 2.69
N VAL A 384 1.36 -6.64 2.87
CA VAL A 384 0.62 -7.22 3.99
C VAL A 384 -0.46 -8.13 3.44
N ILE A 385 -0.96 -9.06 4.25
CA ILE A 385 -2.10 -9.90 3.85
C ILE A 385 -3.29 -9.04 3.44
N THR A 386 -3.98 -9.48 2.39
CA THR A 386 -5.31 -8.97 2.07
C THR A 386 -6.28 -9.46 3.16
N PRO A 387 -7.17 -8.63 3.73
CA PRO A 387 -8.13 -9.08 4.73
C PRO A 387 -9.03 -10.21 4.21
N PHE A 388 -9.16 -11.30 4.96
CA PHE A 388 -9.94 -12.47 4.57
C PHE A 388 -10.77 -13.07 5.72
N SER A 389 -11.81 -13.85 5.41
CA SER A 389 -12.42 -14.79 6.36
C SER A 389 -11.56 -16.04 6.50
N LEU A 390 -11.47 -16.64 7.69
CA LEU A 390 -10.61 -17.82 7.89
C LEU A 390 -11.13 -19.05 7.14
N PHE A 391 -12.45 -19.22 7.10
CA PHE A 391 -13.13 -20.31 6.43
C PHE A 391 -14.05 -19.78 5.32
N PRO A 392 -14.30 -20.58 4.26
CA PRO A 392 -15.32 -20.23 3.29
C PRO A 392 -16.70 -20.23 3.93
N THR A 393 -17.51 -19.22 3.62
CA THR A 393 -18.83 -19.08 4.23
C THR A 393 -19.87 -19.96 3.50
N PRO A 394 -20.68 -20.76 4.24
CA PRO A 394 -21.81 -21.50 3.69
C PRO A 394 -22.72 -20.65 2.79
N PHE A 395 -23.08 -21.18 1.62
CA PHE A 395 -23.96 -20.52 0.67
C PHE A 395 -24.83 -21.53 -0.10
N PRO A 396 -26.15 -21.32 -0.25
CA PRO A 396 -27.03 -22.27 -0.95
C PRO A 396 -26.62 -22.49 -2.41
N ARG A 397 -26.46 -23.76 -2.80
CA ARG A 397 -26.00 -24.16 -4.14
C ARG A 397 -26.90 -23.62 -5.24
N ASP A 398 -28.20 -23.80 -5.11
CA ASP A 398 -29.18 -23.38 -6.13
C ASP A 398 -29.12 -21.87 -6.41
N LEU A 399 -28.92 -21.07 -5.35
CA LEU A 399 -28.80 -19.61 -5.48
C LEU A 399 -27.46 -19.22 -6.14
N PHE A 400 -26.38 -19.93 -5.83
CA PHE A 400 -25.08 -19.71 -6.48
C PHE A 400 -25.14 -20.04 -7.98
N GLU A 401 -25.73 -21.18 -8.34
CA GLU A 401 -25.89 -21.61 -9.73
C GLU A 401 -26.82 -20.69 -10.52
N LEU A 402 -27.90 -20.20 -9.89
CA LEU A 402 -28.76 -19.16 -10.47
C LEU A 402 -27.95 -17.88 -10.77
N ALA A 403 -27.12 -17.43 -9.83
CA ALA A 403 -26.28 -16.24 -9.99
C ALA A 403 -25.28 -16.40 -11.15
N GLN A 404 -24.70 -17.59 -11.31
CA GLN A 404 -23.82 -17.90 -12.45
C GLN A 404 -24.58 -17.90 -13.77
N LYS A 405 -25.75 -18.55 -13.82
CA LYS A 405 -26.57 -18.69 -15.02
C LYS A 405 -27.03 -17.33 -15.56
N VAL A 406 -27.46 -16.43 -14.69
CA VAL A 406 -27.99 -15.11 -15.08
C VAL A 406 -26.89 -14.12 -15.51
N GLN A 407 -25.62 -14.36 -15.16
CA GLN A 407 -24.54 -13.40 -15.44
C GLN A 407 -24.35 -13.10 -16.94
N LYS A 408 -24.48 -14.10 -17.82
CA LYS A 408 -24.38 -13.89 -19.27
C LYS A 408 -25.49 -12.98 -19.80
N ALA A 409 -26.69 -13.08 -19.21
CA ALA A 409 -27.82 -12.21 -19.54
C ALA A 409 -27.54 -10.77 -19.09
N TYR A 410 -26.98 -10.58 -17.89
CA TYR A 410 -26.55 -9.26 -17.44
C TYR A 410 -25.47 -8.65 -18.34
N ASN A 411 -24.48 -9.44 -18.76
CA ASN A 411 -23.45 -8.94 -19.68
C ASN A 411 -24.08 -8.39 -20.98
N LEU A 412 -25.01 -9.16 -21.57
CA LEU A 412 -25.71 -8.77 -22.80
C LEU A 412 -26.61 -7.54 -22.58
N LEU A 413 -27.35 -7.51 -21.47
CA LEU A 413 -28.23 -6.40 -21.09
C LEU A 413 -27.43 -5.09 -21.00
N TYR A 414 -26.34 -5.08 -20.22
CA TYR A 414 -25.54 -3.88 -20.04
C TYR A 414 -24.72 -3.51 -21.28
N PHE A 415 -24.33 -4.48 -22.11
CA PHE A 415 -23.79 -4.20 -23.44
C PHE A 415 -24.82 -3.44 -24.29
N ARG A 416 -26.06 -3.90 -24.38
CA ARG A 416 -27.11 -3.24 -25.16
C ARG A 416 -27.50 -1.87 -24.61
N ILE A 417 -27.61 -1.72 -23.29
CA ILE A 417 -27.84 -0.41 -22.64
C ILE A 417 -26.72 0.57 -22.98
N SER A 418 -25.46 0.14 -22.91
CA SER A 418 -24.31 1.01 -23.23
C SER A 418 -24.27 1.47 -24.69
N ASN A 419 -25.05 0.85 -25.57
CA ASN A 419 -25.15 1.21 -26.99
C ASN A 419 -26.41 2.04 -27.31
N ASP A 420 -27.29 2.30 -26.34
CA ASP A 420 -28.50 3.12 -26.51
C ASP A 420 -28.23 4.56 -26.04
N PHE A 421 -27.71 5.37 -26.97
CA PHE A 421 -27.31 6.75 -26.70
C PHE A 421 -28.47 7.60 -26.15
N ASP A 422 -29.63 7.55 -26.80
CA ASP A 422 -30.79 8.37 -26.43
C ASP A 422 -31.29 8.00 -25.03
N PHE A 423 -31.37 6.71 -24.72
CA PHE A 423 -31.73 6.24 -23.39
C PHE A 423 -30.77 6.77 -22.30
N LEU A 424 -29.46 6.70 -22.54
CA LEU A 424 -28.47 7.18 -21.57
C LEU A 424 -28.55 8.70 -21.38
N VAL A 425 -28.75 9.46 -22.46
CA VAL A 425 -28.88 10.91 -22.39
C VAL A 425 -30.14 11.30 -21.61
N GLU A 426 -31.30 10.75 -21.98
CA GLU A 426 -32.57 11.01 -21.32
C GLU A 426 -32.52 10.65 -19.82
N THR A 427 -31.91 9.50 -19.50
CA THR A 427 -31.80 9.01 -18.12
C THR A 427 -30.96 9.93 -17.23
N PHE A 428 -29.85 10.47 -17.76
CA PHE A 428 -28.84 11.14 -16.94
C PHE A 428 -28.82 12.66 -17.04
N GLU A 429 -29.58 13.28 -17.96
CA GLU A 429 -29.75 14.73 -17.97
C GLU A 429 -30.28 15.29 -16.63
N PRO A 430 -31.35 14.73 -16.03
CA PRO A 430 -31.82 15.18 -14.72
C PRO A 430 -30.79 14.95 -13.61
N VAL A 431 -30.11 13.80 -13.62
CA VAL A 431 -29.08 13.45 -12.63
C VAL A 431 -27.88 14.39 -12.71
N ALA A 432 -27.51 14.85 -13.91
CA ALA A 432 -26.40 15.76 -14.15
C ALA A 432 -26.60 17.16 -13.56
N VAL A 433 -27.83 17.54 -13.17
CA VAL A 433 -28.12 18.83 -12.54
C VAL A 433 -27.38 18.97 -11.21
N THR A 434 -27.39 17.93 -10.38
CA THR A 434 -26.75 17.93 -9.05
C THR A 434 -25.46 17.11 -8.99
N ASN A 435 -25.20 16.23 -9.97
CA ASN A 435 -24.00 15.38 -10.00
C ASN A 435 -22.99 15.80 -11.08
N GLU A 436 -21.90 16.45 -10.65
CA GLU A 436 -20.82 16.95 -11.52
C GLU A 436 -20.12 15.82 -12.32
N SER A 437 -19.93 14.65 -11.71
CA SER A 437 -19.27 13.52 -12.37
C SER A 437 -20.15 12.99 -13.51
N VAL A 438 -21.44 12.78 -13.24
CA VAL A 438 -22.42 12.36 -14.27
C VAL A 438 -22.51 13.41 -15.39
N ARG A 439 -22.56 14.70 -15.06
CA ARG A 439 -22.55 15.79 -16.05
C ARG A 439 -21.34 15.71 -16.96
N THR A 440 -20.16 15.45 -16.39
CA THR A 440 -18.93 15.36 -17.18
C THR A 440 -18.91 14.12 -18.07
N MET A 441 -19.35 12.96 -17.56
CA MET A 441 -19.49 11.74 -18.36
C MET A 441 -20.48 11.93 -19.51
N LEU A 442 -21.62 12.59 -19.26
CA LEU A 442 -22.63 12.90 -20.26
C LEU A 442 -22.10 13.86 -21.35
N ASN A 443 -21.33 14.87 -20.96
CA ASN A 443 -20.70 15.77 -21.92
C ASN A 443 -19.69 15.05 -22.83
N ILE A 444 -18.90 14.13 -22.27
CA ILE A 444 -17.98 13.29 -23.05
C ILE A 444 -18.77 12.40 -24.01
N LEU A 445 -19.82 11.71 -23.51
CA LEU A 445 -20.68 10.86 -24.34
C LEU A 445 -21.27 11.63 -25.52
N LYS A 446 -21.88 12.80 -25.27
CA LYS A 446 -22.46 13.68 -26.30
C LYS A 446 -21.41 14.16 -27.30
N SER A 447 -20.23 14.56 -26.82
CA SER A 447 -19.13 15.02 -27.69
C SER A 447 -18.63 13.91 -28.61
N VAL A 448 -18.42 12.71 -28.09
CA VAL A 448 -17.92 11.55 -28.86
C VAL A 448 -18.97 11.08 -29.85
N HIS A 449 -20.25 11.08 -29.47
CA HIS A 449 -21.35 10.76 -30.38
C HIS A 449 -21.45 11.78 -31.54
N ALA A 450 -21.36 13.08 -31.24
CA ALA A 450 -21.39 14.13 -32.26
C ALA A 450 -20.18 14.08 -33.23
N GLU A 451 -19.00 13.68 -32.74
CA GLU A 451 -17.82 13.44 -33.59
C GLU A 451 -17.93 12.18 -34.46
N GLY A 452 -18.85 11.28 -34.11
CA GLY A 452 -19.05 9.97 -34.72
C GLY A 452 -18.13 8.91 -34.11
N ILE A 453 -18.72 7.79 -33.66
CA ILE A 453 -18.02 6.71 -32.96
C ILE A 453 -16.91 6.09 -33.83
N LYS A 454 -15.66 6.14 -33.37
CA LYS A 454 -14.49 5.61 -34.11
C LYS A 454 -14.15 4.16 -33.77
N GLN A 455 -14.52 3.70 -32.58
CA GLN A 455 -14.37 2.30 -32.18
C GLN A 455 -15.74 1.73 -31.77
N THR A 456 -16.23 0.77 -32.55
CA THR A 456 -17.53 0.13 -32.33
C THR A 456 -17.42 -1.16 -31.52
N LYS A 457 -16.23 -1.77 -31.46
CA LYS A 457 -15.97 -2.90 -30.58
C LYS A 457 -15.81 -2.41 -29.15
N SER A 458 -16.57 -3.00 -28.23
CA SER A 458 -16.51 -2.66 -26.81
C SER A 458 -16.55 -3.92 -25.95
N MET A 459 -16.20 -3.71 -24.69
CA MET A 459 -15.99 -4.77 -23.71
C MET A 459 -16.81 -4.49 -22.47
N VAL A 460 -17.52 -5.51 -22.01
CA VAL A 460 -18.17 -5.50 -20.70
C VAL A 460 -17.34 -6.38 -19.78
N LEU A 461 -16.60 -5.75 -18.86
CA LEU A 461 -16.06 -6.40 -17.68
C LEU A 461 -17.01 -6.09 -16.53
N ALA A 462 -17.75 -7.08 -16.05
CA ALA A 462 -18.82 -6.87 -15.09
C ALA A 462 -18.67 -7.74 -13.85
N ARG A 463 -19.25 -7.24 -12.75
CA ARG A 463 -19.53 -8.02 -11.55
C ARG A 463 -20.92 -7.70 -11.05
N SER A 464 -21.79 -8.71 -11.03
CA SER A 464 -23.09 -8.59 -10.39
C SER A 464 -22.99 -9.07 -8.95
N ASP A 465 -23.36 -8.20 -8.01
CA ASP A 465 -23.29 -8.48 -6.57
C ASP A 465 -24.69 -8.83 -6.03
N TYR A 466 -24.78 -9.85 -5.18
CA TYR A 466 -26.03 -10.42 -4.66
C TYR A 466 -25.95 -10.68 -3.16
N MET A 467 -27.08 -10.67 -2.47
CA MET A 467 -27.23 -11.24 -1.14
C MET A 467 -28.23 -12.40 -1.18
N CYS A 468 -28.00 -13.39 -0.32
CA CYS A 468 -29.00 -14.39 0.03
C CYS A 468 -29.98 -13.74 1.02
N ASN A 469 -31.11 -13.25 0.51
CA ASN A 469 -32.15 -12.59 1.28
C ASN A 469 -33.03 -13.64 1.98
N VAL A 470 -33.12 -13.56 3.30
CA VAL A 470 -33.94 -14.42 4.14
C VAL A 470 -35.32 -13.79 4.28
N VAL A 471 -36.34 -14.51 3.84
CA VAL A 471 -37.74 -14.15 4.00
C VAL A 471 -38.35 -15.10 5.01
N THR A 472 -38.78 -14.58 6.16
CA THR A 472 -39.47 -15.36 7.19
C THR A 472 -40.98 -15.23 7.00
N ASN A 473 -41.66 -16.36 6.82
CA ASN A 473 -43.11 -16.39 6.87
C ASN A 473 -43.56 -16.05 8.30
N LYS A 474 -44.33 -14.97 8.47
CA LYS A 474 -44.77 -14.49 9.80
C LYS A 474 -45.74 -15.46 10.50
N GLU A 475 -46.42 -16.32 9.76
CA GLU A 475 -47.39 -17.27 10.30
C GLU A 475 -46.75 -18.60 10.66
N THR A 476 -45.87 -19.13 9.80
CA THR A 476 -45.24 -20.45 9.98
C THR A 476 -43.84 -20.39 10.60
N ASN A 477 -43.21 -19.22 10.66
CA ASN A 477 -41.79 -19.01 10.99
C ASN A 477 -40.81 -19.74 10.06
N GLU A 478 -41.26 -20.29 8.94
CA GLU A 478 -40.39 -20.91 7.94
C GLU A 478 -39.58 -19.84 7.20
N GLN A 479 -38.31 -20.14 6.96
CA GLN A 479 -37.40 -19.28 6.21
C GLN A 479 -37.31 -19.74 4.76
N HIS A 480 -37.46 -18.80 3.85
CA HIS A 480 -37.19 -18.95 2.43
C HIS A 480 -35.99 -18.09 2.04
N TYR A 481 -35.14 -18.60 1.15
CA TYR A 481 -33.91 -17.92 0.72
C TYR A 481 -34.04 -17.46 -0.74
N GLU A 482 -33.82 -16.17 -0.97
CA GLU A 482 -33.92 -15.56 -2.29
C GLU A 482 -32.59 -14.94 -2.71
N LEU A 483 -32.15 -15.20 -3.94
CA LEU A 483 -31.02 -14.47 -4.52
C LEU A 483 -31.50 -13.07 -4.94
N LYS A 484 -30.98 -12.02 -4.31
CA LYS A 484 -31.33 -10.63 -4.66
C LYS A 484 -30.10 -9.81 -5.01
N GLN A 485 -30.12 -9.19 -6.19
CA GLN A 485 -29.05 -8.35 -6.70
C GLN A 485 -28.97 -7.05 -5.88
N VAL A 486 -27.78 -6.78 -5.34
CA VAL A 486 -27.45 -5.57 -4.60
C VAL A 486 -27.11 -4.44 -5.57
N GLU A 487 -26.23 -4.72 -6.53
CA GLU A 487 -25.75 -3.78 -7.54
C GLU A 487 -25.11 -4.50 -8.72
N MET A 488 -25.02 -3.79 -9.85
CA MET A 488 -24.15 -4.15 -10.96
C MET A 488 -22.93 -3.23 -10.95
N ASN A 489 -21.74 -3.79 -11.04
CA ASN A 489 -20.49 -3.06 -11.23
C ASN A 489 -19.97 -3.38 -12.64
N ALA A 490 -19.62 -2.37 -13.44
CA ALA A 490 -18.97 -2.58 -14.73
C ALA A 490 -17.71 -1.72 -14.86
N GLY A 491 -16.71 -2.22 -15.57
CA GLY A 491 -15.43 -1.52 -15.76
C GLY A 491 -14.44 -1.75 -14.63
N GLN A 492 -14.28 -0.76 -13.74
CA GLN A 492 -13.23 -0.75 -12.71
C GLN A 492 -13.58 -1.64 -11.51
N ILE A 493 -13.59 -2.95 -11.71
CA ILE A 493 -14.00 -3.91 -10.69
C ILE A 493 -12.82 -4.45 -9.86
N GLY A 494 -13.02 -4.55 -8.55
CA GLY A 494 -12.10 -5.17 -7.60
C GLY A 494 -12.33 -6.68 -7.43
N GLY A 495 -11.43 -7.34 -6.70
CA GLY A 495 -11.60 -8.74 -6.27
C GLY A 495 -11.10 -9.80 -7.25
N LEU A 496 -10.86 -9.48 -8.52
CA LEU A 496 -10.44 -10.43 -9.57
C LEU A 496 -9.29 -11.36 -9.13
N SER A 497 -8.09 -10.85 -8.89
CA SER A 497 -6.97 -11.70 -8.45
C SER A 497 -7.14 -12.29 -7.06
N VAL A 498 -7.91 -11.64 -6.19
CA VAL A 498 -8.08 -12.11 -4.81
C VAL A 498 -8.93 -13.39 -4.79
N SER A 499 -9.90 -13.47 -5.70
CA SER A 499 -10.88 -14.56 -5.83
C SER A 499 -10.23 -15.92 -5.99
N SER A 500 -9.30 -16.08 -6.93
CA SER A 500 -8.57 -17.34 -7.16
C SER A 500 -7.77 -17.78 -5.93
N ARG A 501 -7.12 -16.81 -5.28
CA ARG A 501 -6.24 -17.05 -4.12
C ARG A 501 -7.01 -17.34 -2.84
N ILE A 502 -8.13 -16.67 -2.60
CA ILE A 502 -8.96 -16.96 -1.43
C ILE A 502 -9.62 -18.33 -1.53
N THR A 503 -10.03 -18.75 -2.73
CA THR A 503 -10.49 -20.12 -2.99
C THR A 503 -9.40 -21.14 -2.67
N GLU A 504 -8.15 -20.92 -3.10
CA GLU A 504 -7.00 -21.78 -2.75
C GLU A 504 -6.73 -21.81 -1.24
N MET A 505 -6.78 -20.64 -0.58
CA MET A 505 -6.62 -20.52 0.87
C MET A 505 -7.69 -21.31 1.63
N HIS A 506 -8.95 -21.17 1.24
CA HIS A 506 -10.08 -21.81 1.92
C HIS A 506 -10.08 -23.32 1.81
N ARG A 507 -9.67 -23.88 0.66
CA ARG A 507 -9.44 -25.32 0.55
C ARG A 507 -8.40 -25.80 1.57
N ARG A 508 -7.33 -25.02 1.78
CA ARG A 508 -6.30 -25.34 2.77
C ARG A 508 -6.81 -25.20 4.20
N THR A 509 -7.51 -24.13 4.55
CA THR A 509 -8.01 -23.94 5.93
C THR A 509 -9.05 -25.00 6.30
N LEU A 510 -9.91 -25.40 5.37
CA LEU A 510 -10.81 -26.56 5.53
C LEU A 510 -10.03 -27.86 5.80
N GLN A 511 -9.02 -28.18 4.98
CA GLN A 511 -8.19 -29.37 5.18
C GLN A 511 -7.49 -29.37 6.54
N LYS A 512 -6.97 -28.21 6.98
CA LYS A 512 -6.34 -28.03 8.29
C LYS A 512 -7.32 -28.22 9.46
N ALA A 513 -8.59 -27.88 9.24
CA ALA A 513 -9.68 -28.12 10.18
C ALA A 513 -10.27 -29.55 10.09
N GLY A 514 -9.78 -30.40 9.18
CA GLY A 514 -10.34 -31.74 8.96
C GLY A 514 -11.69 -31.75 8.23
N LEU A 515 -12.01 -30.68 7.50
CA LEU A 515 -13.26 -30.51 6.76
C LEU A 515 -13.09 -30.82 5.26
N ILE A 516 -14.21 -31.12 4.58
CA ILE A 516 -14.25 -31.44 3.15
C ILE A 516 -13.90 -30.18 2.35
N ALA A 517 -12.99 -30.30 1.39
CA ALA A 517 -12.47 -29.18 0.59
C ALA A 517 -12.53 -29.45 -0.93
N THR A 518 -13.54 -30.21 -1.39
CA THR A 518 -13.69 -30.58 -2.81
C THR A 518 -14.16 -29.39 -3.65
N ASN A 519 -13.96 -29.47 -4.97
CA ASN A 519 -14.43 -28.45 -5.91
C ASN A 519 -15.97 -28.35 -5.94
N GLU A 520 -16.68 -29.41 -5.55
CA GLU A 520 -18.14 -29.40 -5.39
C GLU A 520 -18.62 -28.48 -4.26
N HIS A 521 -17.83 -28.38 -3.17
CA HIS A 521 -18.13 -27.53 -2.02
C HIS A 521 -17.47 -26.16 -2.14
N VAL A 522 -16.24 -26.08 -2.65
CA VAL A 522 -15.52 -24.82 -2.86
C VAL A 522 -15.19 -24.71 -4.35
N PRO A 523 -16.05 -24.07 -5.17
CA PRO A 523 -15.94 -24.06 -6.63
C PRO A 523 -14.62 -23.46 -7.15
N ASP A 524 -14.17 -23.93 -8.31
CA ASP A 524 -13.01 -23.35 -9.00
C ASP A 524 -13.26 -21.90 -9.39
N ASN A 525 -12.19 -21.10 -9.35
CA ASN A 525 -12.32 -19.65 -9.39
C ASN A 525 -11.12 -18.99 -10.07
N GLU A 526 -11.29 -18.53 -11.31
CA GLU A 526 -10.19 -17.96 -12.11
C GLU A 526 -10.57 -16.64 -12.84
N PRO A 527 -11.11 -15.62 -12.15
CA PRO A 527 -11.53 -14.39 -12.81
C PRO A 527 -10.37 -13.49 -13.25
N ASP A 528 -9.18 -13.61 -12.64
CA ASP A 528 -7.97 -12.93 -13.13
C ASP A 528 -7.49 -13.47 -14.47
N LEU A 529 -7.48 -14.80 -14.64
CA LEU A 529 -7.26 -15.42 -15.95
C LEU A 529 -8.35 -15.02 -16.95
N GLY A 530 -9.63 -15.06 -16.55
CA GLY A 530 -10.73 -14.63 -17.40
C GLY A 530 -10.59 -13.18 -17.88
N THR A 531 -10.10 -12.30 -17.01
CA THR A 531 -9.83 -10.90 -17.38
C THR A 531 -8.67 -10.78 -18.36
N ALA A 532 -7.59 -11.54 -18.15
CA ALA A 532 -6.45 -11.56 -19.05
C ALA A 532 -6.82 -12.09 -20.45
N GLU A 533 -7.55 -13.20 -20.51
CA GLU A 533 -8.06 -13.81 -21.76
C GLU A 533 -8.91 -12.81 -22.55
N MET A 534 -9.79 -12.08 -21.86
CA MET A 534 -10.68 -11.12 -22.51
C MET A 534 -9.96 -9.84 -22.97
N LEU A 535 -9.01 -9.32 -22.19
CA LEU A 535 -8.14 -8.21 -22.63
C LEU A 535 -7.27 -8.62 -23.83
N TYR A 536 -6.79 -9.87 -23.84
CA TYR A 536 -6.04 -10.42 -24.96
C TYR A 536 -6.92 -10.60 -26.21
N ALA A 537 -8.14 -11.16 -26.07
CA ALA A 537 -9.09 -11.31 -27.16
C ALA A 537 -9.46 -9.96 -27.79
N ALA A 538 -9.63 -8.90 -26.98
CA ALA A 538 -9.87 -7.57 -27.49
C ALA A 538 -8.67 -7.01 -28.27
N TRP A 539 -7.45 -7.23 -27.78
CA TRP A 539 -6.24 -6.86 -28.51
C TRP A 539 -6.14 -7.61 -29.86
N GLN A 540 -6.50 -8.89 -29.90
CA GLN A 540 -6.56 -9.67 -31.14
C GLN A 540 -7.63 -9.11 -32.10
N ALA A 541 -8.80 -8.73 -31.57
CA ALA A 541 -9.89 -8.13 -32.36
C ALA A 541 -9.55 -6.75 -32.92
N PHE A 542 -8.61 -6.02 -32.31
CA PHE A 542 -8.06 -4.78 -32.85
C PHE A 542 -7.15 -5.03 -34.09
N ASN A 543 -6.59 -6.24 -34.22
CA ASN A 543 -5.87 -6.72 -35.39
C ASN A 543 -4.63 -5.89 -35.77
N ASN A 544 -3.82 -5.51 -34.78
CA ASN A 544 -2.50 -4.90 -35.01
C ASN A 544 -1.45 -5.52 -34.07
N PRO A 545 -0.53 -6.37 -34.58
CA PRO A 545 0.42 -7.10 -33.76
C PRO A 545 1.48 -6.22 -33.09
N LYS A 546 1.64 -4.95 -33.52
CA LYS A 546 2.58 -4.00 -32.92
C LYS A 546 1.94 -3.09 -31.87
N ALA A 547 0.60 -3.15 -31.75
CA ALA A 547 -0.11 -2.29 -30.82
C ALA A 547 0.05 -2.76 -29.36
N ILE A 548 -0.10 -1.83 -28.43
CA ILE A 548 0.06 -2.08 -26.99
C ILE A 548 -1.29 -2.15 -26.28
N ILE A 549 -1.31 -2.75 -25.09
CA ILE A 549 -2.41 -2.57 -24.13
C ILE A 549 -1.98 -1.53 -23.09
N LEU A 550 -2.78 -0.48 -22.93
CA LEU A 550 -2.55 0.59 -21.96
C LEU A 550 -3.35 0.34 -20.68
N PHE A 551 -2.66 0.04 -19.58
CA PHE A 551 -3.24 -0.06 -18.24
C PHE A 551 -3.24 1.31 -17.57
N VAL A 552 -4.43 1.91 -17.44
CA VAL A 552 -4.61 3.18 -16.75
C VAL A 552 -4.98 2.91 -15.30
N ALA A 553 -4.03 3.09 -14.39
CA ALA A 553 -4.16 2.60 -13.03
C ALA A 553 -3.38 3.40 -12.00
N SER A 554 -3.98 3.65 -10.83
CA SER A 554 -3.37 4.45 -9.76
C SER A 554 -2.03 3.88 -9.28
N ARG A 555 -1.04 4.73 -9.00
CA ARG A 555 0.24 4.30 -8.41
C ARG A 555 0.09 3.83 -6.97
N THR A 556 -0.94 4.32 -6.29
CA THR A 556 -1.16 4.18 -4.85
C THR A 556 -2.34 3.29 -4.51
N THR A 557 -2.86 2.51 -5.45
CA THR A 557 -3.91 1.54 -5.13
C THR A 557 -3.36 0.42 -4.25
N THR A 558 -4.13 0.02 -3.23
CA THR A 558 -3.80 -1.14 -2.39
C THR A 558 -3.81 -2.43 -3.23
N ASN A 559 -4.73 -2.53 -4.19
CA ASN A 559 -4.88 -3.65 -5.13
C ASN A 559 -3.87 -3.65 -6.30
N ARG A 560 -2.65 -3.14 -6.09
CA ARG A 560 -1.64 -3.06 -7.16
C ARG A 560 -1.19 -4.44 -7.63
N PHE A 561 -1.00 -5.36 -6.69
CA PHE A 561 -0.62 -6.75 -7.01
C PHE A 561 -1.68 -7.45 -7.84
N GLY A 562 -2.97 -7.23 -7.55
CA GLY A 562 -4.04 -7.80 -8.35
C GLY A 562 -4.06 -7.34 -9.80
N GLN A 563 -3.77 -6.06 -10.03
CA GLN A 563 -3.62 -5.53 -11.39
C GLN A 563 -2.38 -6.09 -12.10
N ARG A 564 -1.26 -6.28 -11.37
CA ARG A 564 -0.05 -6.92 -11.91
C ARG A 564 -0.26 -8.38 -12.26
N HIS A 565 -1.08 -9.12 -11.50
CA HIS A 565 -1.41 -10.50 -11.83
C HIS A 565 -2.08 -10.61 -13.19
N ILE A 566 -3.04 -9.73 -13.51
CA ILE A 566 -3.67 -9.69 -14.83
C ILE A 566 -2.64 -9.36 -15.93
N GLU A 567 -1.75 -8.38 -15.69
CA GLU A 567 -0.67 -8.02 -16.64
C GLU A 567 0.26 -9.19 -16.94
N TYR A 568 0.76 -9.88 -15.91
CA TYR A 568 1.63 -11.04 -16.08
C TYR A 568 0.91 -12.21 -16.73
N GLU A 569 -0.39 -12.33 -16.50
CA GLU A 569 -1.20 -13.37 -17.12
C GLU A 569 -1.40 -13.11 -18.62
N ILE A 570 -1.59 -11.84 -19.03
CA ILE A 570 -1.58 -11.44 -20.44
C ILE A 570 -0.23 -11.77 -21.09
N GLU A 571 0.89 -11.44 -20.42
CA GLU A 571 2.22 -11.79 -20.91
C GLU A 571 2.39 -13.30 -21.06
N ARG A 572 1.86 -14.09 -20.11
CA ARG A 572 1.92 -15.55 -20.14
C ARG A 572 1.13 -16.13 -21.31
N ILE A 573 -0.16 -15.79 -21.43
CA ILE A 573 -1.06 -16.37 -22.45
C ILE A 573 -0.74 -15.88 -23.87
N SER A 574 -0.16 -14.69 -24.00
CA SER A 574 0.29 -14.16 -25.30
C SER A 574 1.70 -14.63 -25.69
N ASN A 575 2.35 -15.48 -24.88
CA ASN A 575 3.77 -15.82 -25.04
C ASN A 575 4.67 -14.58 -25.20
N ARG A 576 4.39 -13.54 -24.41
CA ARG A 576 5.06 -12.24 -24.38
C ARG A 576 4.97 -11.45 -25.69
N ALA A 577 4.04 -11.80 -26.58
CA ALA A 577 3.80 -11.04 -27.82
C ALA A 577 3.13 -9.69 -27.55
N VAL A 578 2.29 -9.61 -26.52
CA VAL A 578 1.57 -8.37 -26.18
C VAL A 578 2.39 -7.53 -25.21
N LYS A 579 2.66 -6.28 -25.61
CA LYS A 579 3.30 -5.29 -24.73
C LYS A 579 2.23 -4.56 -23.92
N VAL A 580 2.26 -4.72 -22.61
CA VAL A 580 1.43 -3.96 -21.66
C VAL A 580 2.22 -2.75 -21.15
N VAL A 581 1.60 -1.57 -21.17
CA VAL A 581 2.20 -0.34 -20.61
C VAL A 581 1.26 0.21 -19.55
N ARG A 582 1.79 0.48 -18.35
CA ARG A 582 1.01 1.02 -17.23
C ARG A 582 1.30 2.50 -17.01
N ILE A 583 0.25 3.33 -17.02
CA ILE A 583 0.33 4.76 -16.73
C ILE A 583 -0.72 5.11 -15.67
N ALA A 584 -0.38 6.03 -14.77
CA ALA A 584 -1.37 6.55 -13.82
C ALA A 584 -2.21 7.64 -14.47
N LEU A 585 -3.52 7.67 -14.21
CA LEU A 585 -4.43 8.63 -14.84
C LEU A 585 -3.96 10.11 -14.77
N PRO A 586 -3.42 10.63 -13.65
CA PRO A 586 -2.87 11.99 -13.62
C PRO A 586 -1.69 12.22 -14.58
N GLN A 587 -0.90 11.18 -14.84
CA GLN A 587 0.25 11.24 -15.74
C GLN A 587 -0.17 11.20 -17.20
N CYS A 588 -1.36 10.70 -17.51
CA CYS A 588 -1.87 10.77 -18.87
C CYS A 588 -1.95 12.23 -19.33
N ASN A 589 -2.35 13.16 -18.45
CA ASN A 589 -2.38 14.59 -18.78
C ASN A 589 -0.97 15.15 -19.05
N GLU A 590 0.01 14.83 -18.19
CA GLU A 590 1.41 15.23 -18.40
C GLU A 590 1.95 14.71 -19.74
N MET A 591 1.54 13.49 -20.13
CA MET A 591 1.94 12.88 -21.41
C MET A 591 1.21 13.51 -22.60
N ILE A 592 -0.03 13.98 -22.42
CA ILE A 592 -0.76 14.73 -23.45
C ILE A 592 -0.09 16.08 -23.69
N GLU A 593 0.22 16.82 -22.62
CA GLU A 593 0.92 18.11 -22.70
C GLU A 593 2.31 17.99 -23.35
N ALA A 594 2.99 16.86 -23.13
CA ALA A 594 4.28 16.55 -23.74
C ALA A 594 4.20 15.94 -25.15
N GLU A 595 3.00 15.86 -25.75
CA GLU A 595 2.74 15.23 -27.07
C GLU A 595 3.20 13.76 -27.16
N ARG A 596 3.24 13.08 -26.01
CA ARG A 596 3.62 11.65 -25.91
C ARG A 596 2.42 10.73 -25.95
N LEU A 597 1.27 11.19 -25.45
CA LEU A 597 -0.02 10.50 -25.55
C LEU A 597 -0.94 11.35 -26.43
N ILE A 598 -1.13 10.93 -27.68
CA ILE A 598 -1.82 11.73 -28.70
C ILE A 598 -2.92 10.95 -29.39
N LEU A 599 -3.90 11.68 -29.91
CA LEU A 599 -4.83 11.20 -30.92
C LEU A 599 -4.30 11.65 -32.28
N ALA A 600 -3.90 10.71 -33.13
CA ALA A 600 -3.44 11.01 -34.48
C ALA A 600 -4.62 11.35 -35.42
N ASP A 601 -4.33 11.87 -36.62
CA ASP A 601 -5.35 12.29 -37.59
C ASP A 601 -6.30 11.17 -38.05
N ASP A 602 -5.83 9.92 -37.96
CA ASP A 602 -6.62 8.70 -38.23
C ASP A 602 -7.43 8.23 -37.00
N TYR A 603 -7.50 9.05 -35.95
CA TYR A 603 -8.08 8.73 -34.63
C TYR A 603 -7.37 7.60 -33.89
N SER A 604 -6.18 7.17 -34.32
CA SER A 604 -5.38 6.20 -33.57
C SER A 604 -4.83 6.84 -32.29
N LEU A 605 -5.10 6.23 -31.14
CA LEU A 605 -4.42 6.58 -29.89
C LEU A 605 -2.97 6.10 -29.94
N ARG A 606 -2.00 6.99 -29.72
CA ARG A 606 -0.58 6.66 -29.73
C ARG A 606 0.10 7.09 -28.44
N LEU A 607 0.87 6.19 -27.86
CA LEU A 607 1.74 6.46 -26.71
C LEU A 607 3.19 6.24 -27.10
N ASP A 608 4.01 7.30 -27.03
CA ASP A 608 5.42 7.27 -27.43
C ASP A 608 5.61 6.61 -28.82
N GLY A 609 4.77 7.00 -29.78
CA GLY A 609 4.75 6.48 -31.14
C GLY A 609 4.12 5.08 -31.34
N HIS A 610 3.73 4.38 -30.26
CA HIS A 610 3.09 3.07 -30.35
C HIS A 610 1.57 3.20 -30.39
N THR A 611 0.90 2.57 -31.36
CA THR A 611 -0.56 2.45 -31.38
C THR A 611 -1.07 1.71 -30.14
N VAL A 612 -2.11 2.23 -29.51
CA VAL A 612 -2.79 1.60 -28.39
C VAL A 612 -4.01 0.84 -28.92
N ALA A 613 -4.05 -0.48 -28.74
CA ALA A 613 -5.18 -1.31 -29.17
C ALA A 613 -6.29 -1.34 -28.12
N VAL A 614 -5.92 -1.42 -26.85
CA VAL A 614 -6.85 -1.55 -25.72
C VAL A 614 -6.45 -0.59 -24.62
N VAL A 615 -7.41 0.13 -24.06
CA VAL A 615 -7.24 0.90 -22.83
C VAL A 615 -8.03 0.22 -21.72
N TYR A 616 -7.32 -0.36 -20.76
CA TYR A 616 -7.91 -0.93 -19.56
C TYR A 616 -7.85 0.09 -18.43
N LEU A 617 -8.99 0.67 -18.09
CA LEU A 617 -9.14 1.56 -16.95
C LEU A 617 -9.33 0.71 -15.70
N ALA A 618 -8.34 0.69 -14.81
CA ALA A 618 -8.38 -0.08 -13.56
C ALA A 618 -8.55 0.82 -12.31
N THR A 619 -8.92 2.09 -12.52
CA THR A 619 -9.16 3.08 -11.46
C THR A 619 -10.19 4.10 -11.93
N TYR A 620 -11.05 4.56 -11.03
CA TYR A 620 -12.02 5.62 -11.34
C TYR A 620 -11.35 7.00 -11.47
N SER A 621 -11.97 7.88 -12.24
CA SER A 621 -11.58 9.28 -12.43
C SER A 621 -12.32 10.20 -11.46
N ASN A 622 -11.93 10.20 -10.18
CA ASN A 622 -12.69 10.91 -9.13
C ASN A 622 -12.23 12.37 -8.91
N LYS A 623 -11.46 12.94 -9.83
CA LYS A 623 -10.99 14.33 -9.72
C LYS A 623 -11.17 15.03 -11.06
N VAL A 624 -11.69 16.27 -11.00
CA VAL A 624 -11.94 17.19 -12.12
C VAL A 624 -10.76 17.27 -13.11
N ASN A 625 -9.52 17.10 -12.64
CA ASN A 625 -8.33 17.24 -13.47
C ASN A 625 -8.01 16.05 -14.39
N ASN A 626 -8.77 14.94 -14.39
CA ASN A 626 -8.41 13.72 -15.14
C ASN A 626 -9.30 13.42 -16.36
N TRP A 627 -10.28 14.28 -16.65
CA TRP A 627 -11.25 14.05 -17.72
C TRP A 627 -10.69 14.25 -19.14
N ALA A 628 -9.61 15.01 -19.30
CA ALA A 628 -8.98 15.22 -20.62
C ALA A 628 -8.44 13.91 -21.20
N ALA A 629 -7.71 13.13 -20.40
CA ALA A 629 -7.26 11.80 -20.80
C ALA A 629 -8.43 10.86 -21.11
N ARG A 630 -9.49 10.90 -20.29
CA ARG A 630 -10.68 10.09 -20.55
C ARG A 630 -11.34 10.45 -21.88
N HIS A 631 -11.54 11.74 -22.15
CA HIS A 631 -12.10 12.22 -23.41
C HIS A 631 -11.25 11.82 -24.61
N LEU A 632 -9.91 11.91 -24.50
CA LEU A 632 -8.98 11.44 -25.53
C LEU A 632 -9.17 9.95 -25.84
N PHE A 633 -9.33 9.11 -24.81
CA PHE A 633 -9.53 7.67 -25.00
C PHE A 633 -10.84 7.36 -25.72
N GLU A 634 -11.94 8.00 -25.32
CA GLU A 634 -13.28 7.77 -25.89
C GLU A 634 -13.40 8.22 -27.36
N ARG A 635 -12.60 9.21 -27.78
CA ARG A 635 -12.53 9.66 -29.19
C ARG A 635 -11.70 8.74 -30.09
N SER A 636 -10.90 7.87 -29.50
CA SER A 636 -9.91 7.08 -30.24
C SER A 636 -10.47 5.80 -30.85
N THR A 637 -9.67 5.16 -31.69
CA THR A 637 -9.92 3.81 -32.19
C THR A 637 -9.58 2.71 -31.18
N ALA A 638 -9.05 3.00 -30.00
CA ALA A 638 -8.72 1.96 -29.02
C ALA A 638 -9.99 1.34 -28.40
N ILE A 639 -9.98 0.02 -28.17
CA ILE A 639 -11.07 -0.68 -27.48
C ILE A 639 -10.96 -0.37 -25.98
N LEU A 640 -12.06 0.10 -25.38
CA LEU A 640 -12.07 0.53 -23.99
C LEU A 640 -12.73 -0.50 -23.07
N SER A 641 -12.17 -0.66 -21.88
CA SER A 641 -12.76 -1.42 -20.78
C SER A 641 -12.71 -0.56 -19.50
N PRO A 642 -13.80 0.13 -19.13
CA PRO A 642 -15.06 0.31 -19.86
C PRO A 642 -15.05 1.53 -20.80
N THR A 643 -16.06 1.63 -21.67
CA THR A 643 -16.44 2.90 -22.33
C THR A 643 -17.20 3.82 -21.36
N ILE A 644 -17.31 5.11 -21.68
CA ILE A 644 -18.05 6.09 -20.86
C ILE A 644 -19.55 5.75 -20.79
N ALA A 645 -20.08 5.17 -21.87
CA ALA A 645 -21.45 4.73 -21.94
C ALA A 645 -21.71 3.54 -21.00
N LEU A 646 -20.75 2.61 -20.89
CA LEU A 646 -20.86 1.49 -19.96
C LEU A 646 -20.73 1.94 -18.50
N ASP A 647 -19.88 2.93 -18.20
CA ASP A 647 -19.83 3.55 -16.86
C ASP A 647 -21.22 4.10 -16.49
N LEU A 648 -21.84 4.90 -17.36
CA LEU A 648 -23.19 5.44 -17.15
C LEU A 648 -24.24 4.32 -17.03
N ALA A 649 -24.20 3.32 -17.91
CA ALA A 649 -25.11 2.18 -17.88
C ALA A 649 -25.07 1.44 -16.55
N SER A 650 -23.92 1.38 -15.88
CA SER A 650 -23.73 0.68 -14.61
C SER A 650 -24.21 1.44 -13.36
N LEU A 651 -24.60 2.72 -13.50
CA LEU A 651 -25.04 3.51 -12.35
C LEU A 651 -26.40 3.04 -11.81
N LYS A 652 -26.60 3.31 -10.52
CA LYS A 652 -27.77 2.86 -9.74
C LYS A 652 -29.10 3.32 -10.34
N LYS A 653 -29.17 4.50 -10.99
CA LYS A 653 -30.37 4.96 -11.71
C LYS A 653 -30.81 3.97 -12.80
N VAL A 654 -29.90 3.42 -13.59
CA VAL A 654 -30.24 2.43 -14.63
C VAL A 654 -30.73 1.13 -14.00
N GLN A 655 -30.08 0.66 -12.93
CA GLN A 655 -30.56 -0.51 -12.18
C GLN A 655 -32.01 -0.31 -11.69
N GLN A 656 -32.34 0.88 -11.18
CA GLN A 656 -33.69 1.22 -10.77
C GLN A 656 -34.68 1.25 -11.94
N LEU A 657 -34.30 1.84 -13.08
CA LEU A 657 -35.15 1.88 -14.27
C LEU A 657 -35.44 0.49 -14.81
N LEU A 658 -34.47 -0.43 -14.77
CA LEU A 658 -34.65 -1.81 -15.21
C LEU A 658 -35.75 -2.55 -14.42
N ALA A 659 -36.01 -2.15 -13.17
CA ALA A 659 -37.08 -2.70 -12.35
C ALA A 659 -38.49 -2.21 -12.72
N LYS A 660 -38.62 -1.26 -13.67
CA LYS A 660 -39.90 -0.85 -14.25
C LYS A 660 -40.40 -1.91 -15.25
N PRO A 661 -41.73 -2.14 -15.32
CA PRO A 661 -42.31 -3.02 -16.34
C PRO A 661 -41.89 -2.60 -17.76
N GLY A 662 -41.54 -3.57 -18.61
CA GLY A 662 -41.16 -3.35 -20.01
C GLY A 662 -39.73 -2.86 -20.24
N MET A 663 -38.99 -2.46 -19.21
CA MET A 663 -37.66 -1.87 -19.40
C MET A 663 -36.60 -2.89 -19.78
N ILE A 664 -36.65 -4.12 -19.24
CA ILE A 664 -35.74 -5.19 -19.67
C ILE A 664 -36.09 -5.61 -21.10
N GLU A 665 -37.38 -5.71 -21.41
CA GLU A 665 -37.90 -6.09 -22.73
C GLU A 665 -37.49 -5.12 -23.83
N ARG A 666 -37.29 -3.82 -23.53
CA ARG A 666 -36.69 -2.86 -24.47
C ARG A 666 -35.33 -3.34 -24.99
N PHE A 667 -34.52 -3.94 -24.11
CA PHE A 667 -33.15 -4.35 -24.43
C PHE A 667 -33.03 -5.84 -24.77
N LEU A 668 -33.94 -6.69 -24.28
CA LEU A 668 -33.97 -8.13 -24.53
C LEU A 668 -35.37 -8.57 -25.01
N PRO A 669 -35.88 -8.06 -26.15
CA PRO A 669 -37.22 -8.38 -26.63
C PRO A 669 -37.40 -9.84 -27.04
N GLU A 670 -36.31 -10.54 -27.34
CA GLU A 670 -36.32 -11.87 -27.95
C GLU A 670 -36.40 -13.04 -26.95
N ASP A 671 -36.18 -12.80 -25.65
CA ASP A 671 -36.05 -13.88 -24.66
C ASP A 671 -36.83 -13.61 -23.36
N PRO A 672 -38.15 -13.89 -23.36
CA PRO A 672 -38.98 -13.74 -22.17
C PRO A 672 -38.51 -14.58 -20.98
N SER A 673 -37.88 -15.73 -21.23
CA SER A 673 -37.40 -16.63 -20.17
C SER A 673 -36.22 -16.03 -19.43
N THR A 674 -35.27 -15.44 -20.16
CA THR A 674 -34.14 -14.70 -19.60
C THR A 674 -34.61 -13.43 -18.89
N VAL A 675 -35.60 -12.73 -19.44
CA VAL A 675 -36.21 -11.56 -18.80
C VAL A 675 -36.83 -11.94 -17.44
N ALA A 676 -37.56 -13.05 -17.36
CA ALA A 676 -38.14 -13.54 -16.11
C ALA A 676 -37.05 -13.93 -15.09
N MET A 677 -35.98 -14.57 -15.55
CA MET A 677 -34.84 -14.95 -14.71
C MET A 677 -34.06 -13.73 -14.20
N LEU A 678 -33.85 -12.69 -15.02
CA LEU A 678 -33.26 -11.43 -14.56
C LEU A 678 -34.15 -10.76 -13.51
N ARG A 679 -35.46 -10.71 -13.78
CA ARG A 679 -36.42 -10.07 -12.89
C ARG A 679 -36.55 -10.78 -11.54
N SER A 680 -36.37 -12.10 -11.48
CA SER A 680 -36.44 -12.85 -10.21
C SER A 680 -35.35 -12.45 -9.22
N THR A 681 -34.20 -11.98 -9.71
CA THR A 681 -33.10 -11.51 -8.87
C THR A 681 -33.27 -10.07 -8.40
N PHE A 682 -34.26 -9.31 -8.89
CA PHE A 682 -34.42 -7.91 -8.49
C PHE A 682 -34.97 -7.79 -7.07
N ALA A 683 -34.35 -6.90 -6.30
CA ALA A 683 -34.95 -6.36 -5.08
C ALA A 683 -35.98 -5.27 -5.45
N GLY A 684 -36.73 -4.80 -4.44
CA GLY A 684 -37.53 -3.59 -4.60
C GLY A 684 -36.65 -2.37 -4.93
N LEU A 685 -36.94 -1.71 -6.06
CA LEU A 685 -36.24 -0.54 -6.56
C LEU A 685 -37.25 0.50 -7.05
N TRP A 686 -37.09 1.75 -6.60
CA TRP A 686 -38.03 2.84 -6.88
C TRP A 686 -37.32 4.17 -7.13
N SER A 687 -37.94 4.98 -7.99
CA SER A 687 -37.54 6.37 -8.19
C SER A 687 -38.03 7.21 -7.01
N LEU A 688 -37.25 8.22 -6.62
CA LEU A 688 -37.66 9.19 -5.60
C LEU A 688 -38.48 10.36 -6.17
N ASN A 689 -38.51 10.50 -7.51
CA ASN A 689 -39.16 11.62 -8.18
C ASN A 689 -40.39 11.22 -9.01
N ASP A 690 -40.57 9.92 -9.29
CA ASP A 690 -41.72 9.46 -10.06
C ASP A 690 -43.02 9.63 -9.26
N LYS A 691 -44.06 10.10 -9.93
CA LYS A 691 -45.40 10.32 -9.35
C LYS A 691 -46.31 9.09 -9.46
N ASP A 692 -45.78 7.95 -9.90
CA ASP A 692 -46.54 6.72 -10.00
C ASP A 692 -46.87 6.14 -8.62
N GLU A 693 -47.99 5.42 -8.52
CA GLU A 693 -48.50 4.88 -7.26
C GLU A 693 -47.47 3.96 -6.56
N ARG A 694 -46.72 3.16 -7.33
CA ARG A 694 -45.74 2.21 -6.79
C ARG A 694 -44.59 2.97 -6.12
N SER A 695 -44.05 4.02 -6.73
CA SER A 695 -43.00 4.85 -6.15
C SER A 695 -43.49 5.66 -4.95
N GLN A 696 -44.67 6.28 -5.05
CA GLN A 696 -45.24 7.08 -3.95
C GLN A 696 -45.56 6.23 -2.70
N LYS A 697 -46.08 5.01 -2.90
CA LYS A 697 -46.32 4.06 -1.81
C LYS A 697 -45.01 3.66 -1.12
N ALA A 698 -43.96 3.36 -1.89
CA ALA A 698 -42.66 2.99 -1.33
C ALA A 698 -41.99 4.15 -0.58
N ILE A 699 -42.09 5.38 -1.08
CA ILE A 699 -41.57 6.58 -0.40
C ILE A 699 -42.29 6.81 0.93
N LYS A 700 -43.63 6.70 0.95
CA LYS A 700 -44.41 6.83 2.19
C LYS A 700 -44.01 5.75 3.20
N ASP A 701 -43.95 4.50 2.77
CA ASP A 701 -43.54 3.39 3.61
C ASP A 701 -42.10 3.56 4.13
N ALA A 702 -41.18 4.08 3.32
CA ALA A 702 -39.80 4.36 3.75
C ALA A 702 -39.68 5.54 4.74
N ILE A 703 -40.65 6.45 4.78
CA ILE A 703 -40.72 7.51 5.81
C ILE A 703 -41.22 6.93 7.14
N GLU A 704 -42.17 5.98 7.09
CA GLU A 704 -42.78 5.34 8.26
C GLU A 704 -41.89 4.22 8.83
N HIS A 705 -41.22 3.47 7.96
CA HIS A 705 -40.40 2.28 8.25
C HIS A 705 -39.03 2.35 7.56
N PRO A 706 -38.19 3.35 7.90
CA PRO A 706 -36.92 3.59 7.22
C PRO A 706 -35.91 2.44 7.32
N GLU A 707 -36.03 1.58 8.34
CA GLU A 707 -35.21 0.38 8.54
C GLU A 707 -35.36 -0.66 7.42
N ASN A 708 -36.43 -0.59 6.63
CA ASN A 708 -36.70 -1.51 5.51
C ASN A 708 -36.08 -1.05 4.18
N TYR A 709 -35.41 0.11 4.17
CA TYR A 709 -34.94 0.74 2.94
C TYR A 709 -33.50 1.24 3.03
N VAL A 710 -32.92 1.46 1.85
CA VAL A 710 -31.62 2.08 1.64
C VAL A 710 -31.76 3.11 0.53
N ILE A 711 -31.25 4.33 0.75
CA ILE A 711 -31.12 5.32 -0.33
C ILE A 711 -29.70 5.23 -0.88
N LYS A 712 -29.59 5.14 -2.20
CA LYS A 712 -28.29 5.06 -2.89
C LYS A 712 -28.11 6.24 -3.85
N PRO A 713 -27.01 7.01 -3.74
CA PRO A 713 -26.64 7.98 -4.77
C PRO A 713 -26.05 7.27 -6.00
N ASN A 714 -25.97 7.97 -7.13
CA ASN A 714 -25.23 7.53 -8.31
C ASN A 714 -23.70 7.70 -8.12
N MET A 715 -23.12 6.88 -7.24
CA MET A 715 -21.68 6.81 -6.95
C MET A 715 -21.22 5.35 -6.80
N GLU A 716 -19.91 5.12 -6.98
CA GLU A 716 -19.28 3.80 -6.90
C GLU A 716 -18.18 3.77 -5.82
N GLY A 717 -17.87 2.58 -5.30
CA GLY A 717 -16.75 2.36 -4.38
C GLY A 717 -17.08 2.30 -2.88
N GLY A 718 -18.37 2.34 -2.52
CA GLY A 718 -18.90 2.10 -1.17
C GLY A 718 -18.84 3.31 -0.22
N GLY A 719 -19.66 3.27 0.85
CA GLY A 719 -19.66 4.32 1.90
C GLY A 719 -20.50 5.56 1.58
N HIS A 720 -21.42 5.45 0.62
CA HIS A 720 -22.22 6.56 0.12
C HIS A 720 -23.71 6.44 0.41
N ASN A 721 -24.16 5.30 0.92
CA ASN A 721 -25.58 5.00 1.08
C ASN A 721 -26.11 5.57 2.40
N PHE A 722 -27.41 5.88 2.43
CA PHE A 722 -28.12 6.27 3.64
C PHE A 722 -28.98 5.11 4.14
N PHE A 723 -28.90 4.84 5.44
CA PHE A 723 -29.58 3.74 6.11
C PHE A 723 -30.39 4.22 7.30
N ASP A 724 -31.39 3.44 7.68
CA ASP A 724 -32.14 3.60 8.92
C ASP A 724 -32.67 5.05 9.01
N GLN A 725 -32.58 5.72 10.15
CA GLN A 725 -33.12 7.07 10.33
C GLN A 725 -32.68 8.10 9.26
N GLN A 726 -31.49 7.94 8.68
CA GLN A 726 -31.01 8.83 7.62
C GLN A 726 -31.89 8.77 6.36
N VAL A 727 -32.51 7.61 6.07
CA VAL A 727 -33.47 7.46 4.96
C VAL A 727 -34.62 8.44 5.14
N ARG A 728 -35.27 8.42 6.31
CA ARG A 728 -36.39 9.32 6.62
C ARG A 728 -35.97 10.79 6.54
N GLU A 729 -34.84 11.13 7.15
CA GLU A 729 -34.32 12.51 7.13
C GLU A 729 -34.09 13.01 5.70
N LYS A 730 -33.48 12.19 4.84
CA LYS A 730 -33.23 12.54 3.44
C LYS A 730 -34.50 12.64 2.61
N LEU A 731 -35.45 11.72 2.75
CA LEU A 731 -36.74 11.79 2.02
C LEU A 731 -37.52 13.07 2.32
N LEU A 732 -37.46 13.55 3.56
CA LEU A 732 -38.11 14.78 4.00
C LEU A 732 -37.35 16.05 3.59
N SER A 733 -36.03 15.97 3.40
CA SER A 733 -35.20 17.15 3.10
C SER A 733 -34.86 17.34 1.63
N PHE A 734 -34.82 16.26 0.82
CA PHE A 734 -34.34 16.34 -0.55
C PHE A 734 -35.22 17.21 -1.43
N THR A 735 -34.57 18.06 -2.24
CA THR A 735 -35.20 18.74 -3.38
C THR A 735 -35.51 17.74 -4.51
N ASP A 736 -36.32 18.15 -5.48
CA ASP A 736 -36.62 17.32 -6.66
C ASP A 736 -35.34 16.94 -7.44
N ASP A 737 -34.40 17.87 -7.59
CA ASP A 737 -33.12 17.59 -8.26
C ASP A 737 -32.22 16.63 -7.46
N GLU A 738 -32.28 16.69 -6.12
CA GLU A 738 -31.58 15.71 -5.27
C GLU A 738 -32.26 14.34 -5.34
N ARG A 739 -33.59 14.29 -5.40
CA ARG A 739 -34.35 13.04 -5.59
C ARG A 739 -33.99 12.36 -6.90
N GLU A 740 -33.79 13.11 -7.99
CA GLU A 740 -33.37 12.53 -9.27
C GLU A 740 -32.01 11.84 -9.20
N ALA A 741 -31.07 12.40 -8.42
CA ALA A 741 -29.73 11.86 -8.27
C ALA A 741 -29.60 10.64 -7.35
N HIS A 742 -30.71 10.21 -6.74
CA HIS A 742 -30.76 9.09 -5.80
C HIS A 742 -31.86 8.09 -6.18
N ILE A 743 -31.72 6.85 -5.69
CA ILE A 743 -32.74 5.81 -5.80
C ILE A 743 -33.11 5.29 -4.41
N LEU A 744 -34.32 4.76 -4.28
CA LEU A 744 -34.75 3.99 -3.12
C LEU A 744 -34.67 2.51 -3.43
N MET A 745 -34.08 1.73 -2.53
CA MET A 745 -33.96 0.29 -2.66
C MET A 745 -34.44 -0.39 -1.38
N GLN A 746 -35.06 -1.55 -1.51
CA GLN A 746 -35.37 -2.45 -0.40
C GLN A 746 -34.07 -2.84 0.33
N LYS A 747 -34.05 -2.72 1.66
CA LYS A 747 -32.98 -3.26 2.50
C LYS A 747 -33.17 -4.78 2.60
N LEU A 748 -32.18 -5.51 2.09
CA LEU A 748 -32.17 -6.97 2.14
C LEU A 748 -31.83 -7.46 3.56
N GLN A 749 -32.38 -8.60 3.93
CA GLN A 749 -32.11 -9.31 5.18
C GLN A 749 -31.19 -10.49 4.87
N PRO A 750 -29.85 -10.31 4.86
CA PRO A 750 -28.92 -11.36 4.47
C PRO A 750 -28.90 -12.51 5.48
N MET A 751 -28.57 -13.72 5.00
CA MET A 751 -28.22 -14.85 5.85
C MET A 751 -27.06 -14.49 6.80
N VAL A 752 -27.21 -14.82 8.09
CA VAL A 752 -26.24 -14.54 9.15
C VAL A 752 -25.49 -15.82 9.52
N ILE A 753 -24.15 -15.78 9.46
CA ILE A 753 -23.28 -16.92 9.74
C ILE A 753 -22.12 -16.48 10.64
N LYS A 754 -21.63 -17.37 11.51
CA LYS A 754 -20.44 -17.13 12.33
C LYS A 754 -19.16 -17.53 11.59
N ASN A 755 -18.15 -16.67 11.62
CA ASN A 755 -16.84 -16.95 11.02
C ASN A 755 -15.74 -16.13 11.75
N TYR A 756 -14.48 -16.21 11.30
CA TYR A 756 -13.37 -15.40 11.78
C TYR A 756 -12.90 -14.42 10.71
N MET A 757 -12.73 -13.15 11.05
CA MET A 757 -12.06 -12.17 10.19
C MET A 757 -10.59 -12.05 10.54
N VAL A 758 -9.73 -12.28 9.56
CA VAL A 758 -8.28 -12.12 9.69
C VAL A 758 -7.85 -10.84 9.00
N ARG A 759 -7.10 -10.00 9.72
CA ARG A 759 -6.60 -8.71 9.22
C ARG A 759 -5.14 -8.55 9.61
N SER A 760 -4.38 -7.89 8.74
CA SER A 760 -2.97 -7.61 9.01
C SER A 760 -2.78 -6.88 10.33
N LEU A 761 -1.86 -7.38 11.16
CA LEU A 761 -1.46 -6.79 12.45
C LEU A 761 -2.62 -6.61 13.45
N LYS A 762 -3.66 -7.46 13.36
CA LYS A 762 -4.78 -7.48 14.30
C LYS A 762 -5.10 -8.92 14.67
N GLU A 763 -5.60 -9.10 15.89
CA GLU A 763 -6.16 -10.38 16.31
C GLU A 763 -7.37 -10.77 15.45
N PRO A 764 -7.56 -12.07 15.16
CA PRO A 764 -8.75 -12.56 14.48
C PRO A 764 -10.03 -12.19 15.25
N VAL A 765 -11.06 -11.77 14.52
CA VAL A 765 -12.35 -11.41 15.11
C VAL A 765 -13.38 -12.49 14.78
N PHE A 766 -13.81 -13.23 15.79
CA PHE A 766 -14.95 -14.15 15.69
C PHE A 766 -16.26 -13.39 15.88
N GLY A 767 -17.26 -13.66 15.04
CA GLY A 767 -18.57 -13.04 15.21
C GLY A 767 -19.56 -13.41 14.12
N GLU A 768 -20.77 -12.88 14.26
CA GLU A 768 -21.83 -12.99 13.26
C GLU A 768 -21.56 -12.08 12.06
N MET A 769 -21.71 -12.64 10.88
CA MET A 769 -21.32 -12.04 9.61
C MET A 769 -22.41 -12.23 8.56
N THR A 770 -22.38 -11.34 7.59
CA THR A 770 -23.25 -11.38 6.41
C THR A 770 -22.37 -11.31 5.17
N THR A 771 -22.81 -11.97 4.10
CA THR A 771 -22.04 -12.10 2.87
C THR A 771 -22.76 -11.51 1.68
N GLU A 772 -21.97 -11.09 0.71
CA GLU A 772 -22.43 -10.59 -0.57
C GLU A 772 -21.64 -11.30 -1.68
N LEU A 773 -22.36 -12.03 -2.52
CA LEU A 773 -21.82 -12.82 -3.62
C LEU A 773 -21.63 -11.95 -4.86
N GLY A 774 -20.38 -11.78 -5.30
CA GLY A 774 -20.06 -11.18 -6.59
C GLY A 774 -19.81 -12.24 -7.66
N ILE A 775 -20.51 -12.17 -8.78
CA ILE A 775 -20.29 -13.04 -9.95
C ILE A 775 -19.67 -12.22 -11.08
N PHE A 776 -18.54 -12.69 -11.61
CA PHE A 776 -17.83 -12.01 -12.69
C PHE A 776 -18.32 -12.46 -14.07
N GLY A 777 -18.50 -11.48 -14.96
CA GLY A 777 -18.92 -11.69 -16.34
C GLY A 777 -18.11 -10.86 -17.31
N PHE A 778 -17.91 -11.42 -18.52
CA PHE A 778 -17.11 -10.82 -19.57
C PHE A 778 -17.88 -10.91 -20.89
N LEU A 779 -17.93 -9.81 -21.64
CA LEU A 779 -18.46 -9.80 -23.00
C LEU A 779 -17.60 -8.92 -23.91
N VAL A 780 -17.40 -9.39 -25.15
CA VAL A 780 -16.82 -8.60 -26.25
C VAL A 780 -17.81 -8.61 -27.41
N GLY A 781 -18.18 -7.43 -27.90
CA GLY A 781 -19.14 -7.27 -28.98
C GLY A 781 -18.84 -6.06 -29.86
N ASP A 782 -19.50 -5.98 -31.01
CA ASP A 782 -19.45 -4.85 -31.94
C ASP A 782 -20.82 -4.16 -31.98
N SER A 783 -20.88 -2.88 -31.62
CA SER A 783 -22.12 -2.11 -31.55
C SER A 783 -22.71 -1.78 -32.92
N ARG A 784 -21.90 -1.85 -33.97
CA ARG A 784 -22.30 -1.53 -35.35
C ARG A 784 -23.33 -2.51 -35.91
N ASP A 785 -23.14 -3.80 -35.64
CA ASP A 785 -24.01 -4.89 -36.09
C ASP A 785 -24.64 -5.67 -34.93
N LYS A 786 -24.39 -5.23 -33.69
CA LYS A 786 -24.87 -5.85 -32.43
C LYS A 786 -24.39 -7.29 -32.26
N THR A 787 -23.30 -7.68 -32.91
CA THR A 787 -22.72 -9.01 -32.76
C THR A 787 -21.99 -9.17 -31.44
N VAL A 788 -22.03 -10.39 -30.89
CA VAL A 788 -21.34 -10.77 -29.66
C VAL A 788 -20.36 -11.87 -29.98
N ALA A 789 -19.06 -11.57 -29.88
CA ALA A 789 -17.99 -12.53 -30.16
C ALA A 789 -17.75 -13.45 -28.95
N HIS A 790 -17.82 -12.91 -27.74
CA HIS A 790 -17.60 -13.65 -26.50
C HIS A 790 -18.60 -13.17 -25.44
N ASN A 791 -19.22 -14.11 -24.72
CA ASN A 791 -20.04 -13.82 -23.53
C ASN A 791 -19.90 -14.96 -22.51
N VAL A 792 -19.13 -14.73 -21.46
CA VAL A 792 -18.74 -15.76 -20.49
C VAL A 792 -18.94 -15.30 -19.06
N GLN A 793 -19.31 -16.23 -18.20
CA GLN A 793 -19.24 -16.09 -16.74
C GLN A 793 -17.99 -16.85 -16.30
N LYS A 794 -17.07 -16.20 -15.59
CA LYS A 794 -15.84 -16.84 -15.10
C LYS A 794 -15.41 -16.22 -13.78
N GLY A 795 -15.54 -16.99 -12.70
CA GLY A 795 -15.15 -16.61 -11.36
C GLY A 795 -16.24 -15.89 -10.55
N HIS A 796 -15.98 -15.82 -9.25
CA HIS A 796 -16.88 -15.32 -8.22
C HIS A 796 -16.07 -14.86 -6.99
N PHE A 797 -16.67 -14.13 -6.06
CA PHE A 797 -16.14 -14.03 -4.70
C PHE A 797 -17.25 -13.72 -3.69
N LEU A 798 -16.98 -13.91 -2.41
CA LEU A 798 -17.81 -13.39 -1.33
C LEU A 798 -17.13 -12.19 -0.68
N ARG A 799 -17.91 -11.13 -0.45
CA ARG A 799 -17.54 -10.04 0.44
C ARG A 799 -18.24 -10.25 1.77
N THR A 800 -17.48 -10.35 2.84
CA THR A 800 -18.03 -10.67 4.17
C THR A 800 -17.80 -9.52 5.13
N LYS A 801 -18.83 -9.14 5.90
CA LYS A 801 -18.81 -8.07 6.90
C LYS A 801 -19.45 -8.55 8.19
N LEU A 802 -19.15 -7.90 9.32
CA LEU A 802 -19.90 -8.14 10.55
C LEU A 802 -21.38 -7.78 10.33
N ALA A 803 -22.29 -8.60 10.85
CA ALA A 803 -23.74 -8.43 10.68
C ALA A 803 -24.25 -7.09 11.23
N SER A 804 -23.55 -6.53 12.23
CA SER A 804 -23.85 -5.24 12.84
C SER A 804 -23.47 -4.01 12.00
N VAL A 805 -22.83 -4.19 10.82
CA VAL A 805 -22.31 -3.09 10.02
C VAL A 805 -23.09 -2.94 8.71
N ASN A 806 -23.63 -1.75 8.45
CA ASN A 806 -24.38 -1.45 7.23
C ASN A 806 -23.49 -1.47 5.96
N GLU A 807 -22.26 -0.95 6.01
CA GLU A 807 -21.35 -0.84 4.85
C GLU A 807 -20.29 -1.96 4.80
N GLY A 808 -20.14 -2.62 3.64
CA GLY A 808 -19.30 -3.82 3.48
C GLY A 808 -17.96 -3.62 2.74
N GLY A 809 -17.57 -2.39 2.41
CA GLY A 809 -16.38 -2.13 1.58
C GLY A 809 -15.08 -2.65 2.20
N VAL A 810 -14.38 -3.57 1.51
CA VAL A 810 -13.04 -4.02 1.94
C VAL A 810 -12.03 -2.87 1.89
N SER A 811 -12.13 -2.00 0.87
CA SER A 811 -11.34 -0.77 0.74
C SER A 811 -11.57 0.23 1.87
N LEU A 812 -12.75 0.20 2.51
CA LEU A 812 -13.13 1.02 3.66
C LEU A 812 -12.69 0.39 5.00
N GLY A 813 -12.18 -0.86 4.96
CA GLY A 813 -11.73 -1.59 6.14
C GLY A 813 -12.84 -2.27 6.95
N THR A 814 -14.09 -2.23 6.47
CA THR A 814 -15.25 -2.86 7.15
C THR A 814 -15.47 -4.31 6.71
N GLY A 815 -15.22 -4.62 5.44
CA GLY A 815 -15.32 -5.98 4.89
C GLY A 815 -14.00 -6.76 4.86
N VAL A 816 -14.10 -8.06 4.57
CA VAL A 816 -13.01 -8.99 4.20
C VAL A 816 -13.40 -9.78 2.94
N PHE A 817 -12.41 -10.34 2.24
CA PHE A 817 -12.66 -11.27 1.13
C PHE A 817 -12.94 -12.68 1.63
N ASP A 818 -13.76 -13.41 0.89
CA ASP A 818 -14.27 -14.73 1.26
C ASP A 818 -14.58 -15.54 -0.03
N SER A 819 -14.86 -16.84 0.10
CA SER A 819 -15.36 -17.71 -0.96
C SER A 819 -16.52 -18.56 -0.45
N PRO A 820 -17.45 -18.98 -1.31
CA PRO A 820 -18.59 -19.79 -0.87
C PRO A 820 -18.17 -21.21 -0.51
N TYR A 821 -18.84 -21.77 0.50
CA TYR A 821 -18.93 -23.19 0.75
C TYR A 821 -20.34 -23.65 0.37
N LEU A 822 -20.49 -24.35 -0.74
CA LEU A 822 -21.80 -24.71 -1.29
C LEU A 822 -22.48 -25.77 -0.42
N ILE A 823 -23.65 -25.41 0.11
CA ILE A 823 -24.53 -26.29 0.87
C ILE A 823 -25.78 -26.63 0.03
N PRO A 824 -26.40 -27.79 0.27
CA PRO A 824 -27.66 -28.17 -0.38
C PRO A 824 -28.76 -27.12 -0.22
#